data_AF-A0A9E3LQ72-F1
#
_entry.id   AF-A0A9E3LQ72-F1
#
_cell.length_a   1.000
_cell.length_b   1.000
_cell.length_c   1.000
_cell.angle_alpha   90.00
_cell.angle_beta   90.00
_cell.angle_gamma   90.00
#
_symmetry.space_group_name_H-M   'P 1'
#
loop_
_entity.id
_entity.type
_entity.pdbx_description
1 polymer ?
#
loop_
_entity_poly.entity_id
_entity_poly.type
_entity_poly.pdbx_seq_one_letter_code
_entity_poly.pdbx_strand_id
1 'polypeptide(L)'
;MVSARSRAATPVPAPARPPGWPAAHDPAAAARLVERFAALGRAEAKLATRPDVVAVLDAIGGNSPFLADLVLREPGALRGVLADGPEAVVAAAMAALAAVAPAAPRPVVAAALRRAKRVVALAVALADLGSLWPLGRVTAALSDLAQATLTLAVAHLLRAAHTGGTLALPDPDRPAEASGLVVLGMGKLGARELNYSSDIDLILIYDPAAPIYTPRGDGDAPPDAHAGGVMSRLARDLVGLMEARDADGYVFRTDLRLRPDPAATPPAIALPAAIAYYESMGQNWERAAMIKARPVAGDLAAGQAFLDAIRPFVWRRGLDFALIADIHAMKRRIDVHRGGGARAPAADPVARVAGVNVKLSPGGIREIEFLAQTLALVWGGRDPTLRPPTTLGALAALARAGLLARRAARELAADYGFLRRVEHRLQMVADRQVHSLPARAEDVAAFATFMGYADPAGFARDLAATLDRVRAHYAAVFERIPDPLGPASRVGEIDLSGDDPAPADTVAALTALGFAEPVRLIATLRGWLAGRVRALRSERARELMARLLPALLDALARQPQPDAAFARCDQFLARLPAGVPILSLFERHPALIERLAAILGAAPSLAEHLASHPAALDALLGDADAPADPARLLRARLADATGLEDAILITRRTVREEDFAISAATLEARIDADAAGLRRAALADAALAALLAPVLADFARRYGRVRGGALAVVVLGKAGGREMMAGSDLDLMLIYDHPEGVTESARGPRALPAGQYFARAAHAYVAALTAPGADGQMYAVDMRLRPSGNKGPVAVSLPAFRRYHAEAAWTWERMALTRARVVAGPAGLRAKVAAAIAQAVAGAGPPERIRADAAAMRARLARDLPPAGPWDVKLRPGGQIEVEFIGQTLQLIAAVSGRAGLCHPTLREALARLAGGGLLPAADAAALVRADLLWRSVQGMLRITVGRAPPLGLPEASARALLRAVAGVVAPPGLPPLDVPPLDLPALRATLDATAAAVRAIFVRLIGEIAP
;
A
#
# COMPACT_ATOMS: atom_id res chain seq x y z
N MET A 1 -27.92 -18.18 -38.49
CA MET A 1 -28.37 -17.03 -39.32
C MET A 1 -28.90 -15.92 -38.42
N VAL A 2 -28.06 -14.97 -38.01
CA VAL A 2 -28.47 -13.60 -37.67
C VAL A 2 -27.35 -12.69 -38.18
N SER A 3 -27.68 -11.94 -39.24
CA SER A 3 -26.79 -11.07 -39.99
C SER A 3 -26.47 -9.80 -39.20
N ALA A 4 -25.29 -9.74 -38.59
CA ALA A 4 -24.72 -8.47 -38.11
C ALA A 4 -23.97 -7.80 -39.27
N ARG A 5 -24.66 -6.90 -39.97
CA ARG A 5 -24.06 -6.00 -40.96
C ARG A 5 -22.94 -5.20 -40.29
N SER A 6 -21.69 -5.51 -40.66
CA SER A 6 -20.53 -4.65 -40.44
C SER A 6 -20.80 -3.30 -41.11
N ARG A 7 -21.23 -2.30 -40.33
CA ARG A 7 -21.12 -0.90 -40.75
C ARG A 7 -19.64 -0.59 -40.81
N ALA A 8 -19.07 -0.60 -42.01
CA ALA A 8 -17.75 -0.07 -42.30
C ALA A 8 -17.69 1.34 -41.71
N ALA A 9 -16.85 1.51 -40.68
CA ALA A 9 -16.61 2.81 -40.08
C ALA A 9 -16.04 3.72 -41.16
N THR A 10 -16.73 4.83 -41.42
CA THR A 10 -16.24 5.92 -42.27
C THR A 10 -14.80 6.25 -41.84
N PRO A 11 -13.81 6.25 -42.77
CA PRO A 11 -12.47 6.70 -42.43
C PRO A 11 -12.55 8.16 -42.01
N VAL A 12 -12.03 8.48 -40.82
CA VAL A 12 -11.78 9.87 -40.44
C VAL A 12 -10.69 10.35 -41.40
N PRO A 13 -10.92 11.39 -42.22
CA PRO A 13 -9.91 11.86 -43.14
C PRO A 13 -8.75 12.40 -42.30
N ALA A 14 -7.59 11.76 -42.38
CA ALA A 14 -6.35 12.43 -42.01
C ALA A 14 -6.24 13.69 -42.90
N PRO A 15 -5.74 14.83 -42.39
CA PRO A 15 -5.53 16.00 -43.22
C PRO A 15 -4.67 15.58 -44.44
N ALA A 16 -5.29 15.62 -45.62
CA ALA A 16 -4.73 15.07 -46.83
C ALA A 16 -3.67 16.02 -47.36
N ARG A 17 -2.41 15.58 -47.33
CA ARG A 17 -1.30 16.28 -48.00
C ARG A 17 -1.49 16.13 -49.51
N PRO A 18 -1.28 17.19 -50.32
CA PRO A 18 -1.15 17.01 -51.77
C PRO A 18 0.07 16.12 -52.07
N PRO A 19 0.00 15.21 -53.06
CA PRO A 19 1.15 14.39 -53.45
C PRO A 19 2.26 15.30 -54.01
N GLY A 20 3.46 15.25 -53.41
CA GLY A 20 4.63 16.00 -53.89
C GLY A 20 5.58 16.50 -52.79
N TRP A 21 6.77 16.93 -53.22
CA TRP A 21 7.73 17.64 -52.37
C TRP A 21 7.14 19.00 -51.92
N PRO A 22 7.42 19.48 -50.69
CA PRO A 22 7.00 20.81 -50.28
C PRO A 22 7.58 21.88 -51.21
N ALA A 23 6.79 22.93 -51.50
CA ALA A 23 7.31 24.06 -52.28
C ALA A 23 8.43 24.78 -51.51
N ALA A 24 9.35 25.42 -52.24
CA ALA A 24 10.39 26.25 -51.64
C ALA A 24 9.79 27.55 -51.10
N HIS A 25 9.80 27.77 -49.79
CA HIS A 25 9.37 29.04 -49.22
C HIS A 25 10.34 30.18 -49.58
N ASP A 26 11.65 29.91 -49.58
CA ASP A 26 12.68 30.80 -50.12
C ASP A 26 13.24 30.24 -51.45
N PRO A 27 12.71 30.67 -52.61
CA PRO A 27 13.20 30.23 -53.92
C PRO A 27 14.66 30.61 -54.18
N ALA A 28 15.17 31.69 -53.57
CA ALA A 28 16.55 32.10 -53.74
C ALA A 28 17.51 31.17 -52.99
N ALA A 29 17.14 30.71 -51.79
CA ALA A 29 17.90 29.70 -51.06
C ALA A 29 17.88 28.34 -51.76
N ALA A 30 16.73 27.94 -52.32
CA ALA A 30 16.60 26.76 -53.17
C ALA A 30 17.56 26.81 -54.38
N ALA A 31 17.54 27.90 -55.16
CA ALA A 31 18.43 28.09 -56.30
C ALA A 31 19.91 28.05 -55.91
N ARG A 32 20.29 28.70 -54.79
CA ARG A 32 21.67 28.65 -54.25
C ARG A 32 22.09 27.22 -53.88
N LEU A 33 21.19 26.39 -53.35
CA LEU A 33 21.52 25.00 -53.04
C LEU A 33 21.76 24.18 -54.31
N VAL A 34 20.92 24.34 -55.33
CA VAL A 34 21.08 23.65 -56.62
C VAL A 34 22.43 23.99 -57.26
N GLU A 35 22.79 25.28 -57.29
CA GLU A 35 24.08 25.74 -57.80
C GLU A 35 25.26 25.14 -57.01
N ARG A 36 25.22 25.24 -55.67
CA ARG A 36 26.28 24.71 -54.81
C ARG A 36 26.40 23.20 -54.91
N PHE A 37 25.30 22.48 -55.05
CA PHE A 37 25.30 21.03 -55.22
C PHE A 37 25.90 20.63 -56.57
N ALA A 38 25.52 21.30 -57.66
CA ALA A 38 26.09 21.07 -58.98
C ALA A 38 27.62 21.31 -59.01
N ALA A 39 28.12 22.26 -58.22
CA ALA A 39 29.53 22.58 -58.13
C ALA A 39 30.39 21.52 -57.39
N LEU A 40 29.78 20.53 -56.71
CA LEU A 40 30.53 19.50 -55.97
C LEU A 40 31.25 18.49 -56.86
N GLY A 41 30.74 18.24 -58.07
CA GLY A 41 31.30 17.23 -58.97
C GLY A 41 30.46 16.93 -60.20
N ARG A 42 31.02 16.16 -61.15
CA ARG A 42 30.34 15.80 -62.42
C ARG A 42 29.05 15.01 -62.20
N ALA A 43 29.01 14.13 -61.20
CA ALA A 43 27.83 13.32 -60.89
C ALA A 43 26.70 14.20 -60.34
N GLU A 44 27.03 15.11 -59.42
CA GLU A 44 26.11 16.05 -58.80
C GLU A 44 25.58 17.07 -59.82
N ALA A 45 26.43 17.58 -60.71
CA ALA A 45 26.01 18.44 -61.81
C ALA A 45 24.98 17.75 -62.74
N LYS A 46 25.18 16.46 -63.06
CA LYS A 46 24.22 15.69 -63.87
C LYS A 46 22.90 15.43 -63.12
N LEU A 47 22.95 15.26 -61.81
CA LEU A 47 21.74 15.10 -61.00
C LEU A 47 20.98 16.41 -60.85
N ALA A 48 21.67 17.54 -60.74
CA ALA A 48 21.08 18.87 -60.61
C ALA A 48 20.32 19.33 -61.86
N THR A 49 20.42 18.64 -63.00
CA THR A 49 19.61 18.92 -64.21
C THR A 49 18.34 18.09 -64.29
N ARG A 50 18.17 17.08 -63.41
CA ARG A 50 16.99 16.22 -63.40
C ARG A 50 15.83 16.90 -62.67
N PRO A 51 14.63 17.05 -63.28
CA PRO A 51 13.51 17.74 -62.65
C PRO A 51 13.05 17.16 -61.30
N ASP A 52 13.09 15.82 -61.16
CA ASP A 52 12.73 15.13 -59.92
C ASP A 52 13.73 15.41 -58.78
N VAL A 53 15.01 15.56 -59.11
CA VAL A 53 16.07 15.90 -58.14
C VAL A 53 16.04 17.37 -57.78
N VAL A 54 15.82 18.26 -58.76
CA VAL A 54 15.64 19.70 -58.51
C VAL A 54 14.47 19.93 -57.55
N ALA A 55 13.36 19.22 -57.71
CA ALA A 55 12.23 19.31 -56.77
C ALA A 55 12.63 18.92 -55.32
N VAL A 56 13.52 17.95 -55.14
CA VAL A 56 14.06 17.59 -53.82
C VAL A 56 14.92 18.72 -53.26
N LEU A 57 15.85 19.22 -54.09
CA LEU A 57 16.79 20.29 -53.72
C LEU A 57 16.07 21.60 -53.41
N ASP A 58 15.01 21.94 -54.16
CA ASP A 58 14.18 23.11 -53.91
C ASP A 58 13.46 22.98 -52.57
N ALA A 59 12.86 21.81 -52.32
CA ALA A 59 12.11 21.55 -51.10
C ALA A 59 12.99 21.63 -49.84
N ILE A 60 14.21 21.12 -49.87
CA ILE A 60 15.12 21.22 -48.73
C ILE A 60 15.78 22.60 -48.65
N GLY A 61 16.25 23.14 -49.79
CA GLY A 61 17.01 24.38 -49.85
C GLY A 61 16.18 25.61 -49.49
N GLY A 62 14.91 25.64 -49.90
CA GLY A 62 13.99 26.74 -49.60
C GLY A 62 13.34 26.67 -48.22
N ASN A 63 13.50 25.59 -47.46
CA ASN A 63 12.80 25.40 -46.18
C ASN A 63 13.69 24.98 -45.00
N SER A 64 14.86 24.40 -45.24
CA SER A 64 15.75 23.89 -44.19
C SER A 64 17.23 24.14 -44.53
N PRO A 65 17.82 25.21 -43.94
CA PRO A 65 19.26 25.42 -44.00
C PRO A 65 20.07 24.24 -43.49
N PHE A 66 19.56 23.50 -42.50
CA PHE A 66 20.22 22.31 -41.96
C PHE A 66 20.30 21.17 -42.97
N LEU A 67 19.19 20.81 -43.62
CA LEU A 67 19.18 19.74 -44.63
C LEU A 67 19.97 20.14 -45.88
N ALA A 68 19.95 21.43 -46.25
CA ALA A 68 20.79 21.98 -47.31
C ALA A 68 22.29 21.75 -47.02
N ASP A 69 22.76 22.03 -45.80
CA ASP A 69 24.16 21.76 -45.40
C ASP A 69 24.48 20.26 -45.41
N LEU A 70 23.57 19.41 -44.94
CA LEU A 70 23.78 17.96 -44.96
C LEU A 70 23.94 17.39 -46.37
N VAL A 71 23.14 17.85 -47.33
CA VAL A 71 23.25 17.42 -48.74
C VAL A 71 24.59 17.80 -49.35
N LEU A 72 25.12 18.98 -48.99
CA LEU A 72 26.42 19.43 -49.49
C LEU A 72 27.59 18.67 -48.85
N ARG A 73 27.46 18.29 -47.57
CA ARG A 73 28.49 17.51 -46.86
C ARG A 73 28.47 16.02 -47.21
N GLU A 74 27.29 15.45 -47.42
CA GLU A 74 27.10 14.03 -47.70
C GLU A 74 26.37 13.81 -49.04
N PRO A 75 26.90 14.33 -50.18
CA PRO A 75 26.21 14.22 -51.48
C PRO A 75 25.98 12.77 -51.89
N GLY A 76 26.88 11.87 -51.51
CA GLY A 76 26.74 10.44 -51.71
C GLY A 76 25.48 9.83 -51.06
N ALA A 77 25.02 10.38 -49.93
CA ALA A 77 23.79 9.91 -49.28
C ALA A 77 22.55 10.26 -50.11
N LEU A 78 22.48 11.48 -50.66
CA LEU A 78 21.39 11.86 -51.58
C LEU A 78 21.41 10.96 -52.84
N ARG A 79 22.59 10.73 -53.43
CA ARG A 79 22.72 9.81 -54.57
C ARG A 79 22.20 8.40 -54.26
N GLY A 80 22.59 7.86 -53.10
CA GLY A 80 22.14 6.55 -52.66
C GLY A 80 20.64 6.49 -52.44
N VAL A 81 20.03 7.52 -51.84
CA VAL A 81 18.57 7.56 -51.64
C VAL A 81 17.84 7.56 -52.99
N LEU A 82 18.36 8.29 -53.98
CA LEU A 82 17.78 8.37 -55.32
C LEU A 82 17.96 7.07 -56.13
N ALA A 83 19.05 6.33 -55.91
CA ALA A 83 19.37 5.10 -56.64
C ALA A 83 18.74 3.86 -56.01
N ASP A 84 18.91 3.69 -54.70
CA ASP A 84 18.66 2.45 -53.97
C ASP A 84 17.59 2.59 -52.88
N GLY A 85 17.11 3.81 -52.65
CA GLY A 85 16.13 4.12 -51.61
C GLY A 85 16.74 4.41 -50.24
N PRO A 86 15.95 5.01 -49.32
CA PRO A 86 16.44 5.40 -48.00
C PRO A 86 16.82 4.21 -47.11
N GLU A 87 16.20 3.03 -47.29
CA GLU A 87 16.53 1.82 -46.54
C GLU A 87 17.98 1.38 -46.76
N ALA A 88 18.42 1.35 -48.01
CA ALA A 88 19.77 0.91 -48.37
C ALA A 88 20.83 1.85 -47.79
N VAL A 89 20.60 3.16 -47.87
CA VAL A 89 21.52 4.18 -47.34
C VAL A 89 21.63 4.10 -45.81
N VAL A 90 20.49 3.96 -45.11
CA VAL A 90 20.51 3.81 -43.65
C VAL A 90 21.21 2.50 -43.27
N ALA A 91 20.91 1.39 -43.93
CA ALA A 91 21.57 0.11 -43.66
C ALA A 91 23.09 0.18 -43.88
N ALA A 92 23.54 0.80 -44.97
CA ALA A 92 24.96 0.99 -45.26
C ALA A 92 25.65 1.88 -44.22
N ALA A 93 25.02 2.96 -43.78
CA ALA A 93 25.55 3.82 -42.73
C ALA A 93 25.67 3.09 -41.38
N MET A 94 24.67 2.28 -41.02
CA MET A 94 24.68 1.46 -39.80
C MET A 94 25.74 0.36 -39.86
N ALA A 95 25.91 -0.29 -41.02
CA ALA A 95 26.96 -1.28 -41.24
C ALA A 95 28.36 -0.67 -41.17
N ALA A 96 28.55 0.51 -41.77
CA ALA A 96 29.81 1.25 -41.68
C ALA A 96 30.14 1.65 -40.24
N LEU A 97 29.15 2.03 -39.46
CA LEU A 97 29.32 2.33 -38.03
C LEU A 97 29.70 1.06 -37.23
N ALA A 98 29.03 -0.06 -37.49
CA ALA A 98 29.30 -1.33 -36.82
C ALA A 98 30.67 -1.93 -37.17
N ALA A 99 31.22 -1.61 -38.35
CA ALA A 99 32.54 -2.05 -38.78
C ALA A 99 33.70 -1.31 -38.08
N VAL A 100 33.42 -0.23 -37.35
CA VAL A 100 34.45 0.50 -36.59
C VAL A 100 34.85 -0.33 -35.37
N ALA A 101 36.13 -0.70 -35.30
CA ALA A 101 36.65 -1.46 -34.16
C ALA A 101 36.55 -0.63 -32.87
N PRO A 102 36.07 -1.21 -31.74
CA PRO A 102 36.06 -0.51 -30.44
C PRO A 102 37.44 -0.03 -29.98
N ALA A 103 38.52 -0.71 -30.40
CA ALA A 103 39.90 -0.33 -30.11
C ALA A 103 40.43 0.82 -30.98
N ALA A 104 39.66 1.33 -31.94
CA ALA A 104 40.08 2.44 -32.80
C ALA A 104 40.36 3.72 -31.97
N PRO A 105 41.26 4.60 -32.42
CA PRO A 105 41.52 5.86 -31.74
C PRO A 105 40.25 6.70 -31.56
N ARG A 106 40.11 7.37 -30.41
CA ARG A 106 38.93 8.20 -30.08
C ARG A 106 38.51 9.18 -31.20
N PRO A 107 39.42 9.88 -31.91
CA PRO A 107 39.04 10.74 -33.02
C PRO A 107 38.36 10.01 -34.19
N VAL A 108 38.79 8.77 -34.50
CA VAL A 108 38.20 7.94 -35.56
C VAL A 108 36.78 7.52 -35.18
N VAL A 109 36.59 7.07 -33.93
CA VAL A 109 35.26 6.73 -33.40
C VAL A 109 34.35 7.96 -33.43
N ALA A 110 34.83 9.11 -32.94
CA ALA A 110 34.07 10.36 -32.91
C ALA A 110 33.64 10.82 -34.31
N ALA A 111 34.53 10.72 -35.31
CA ALA A 111 34.21 11.05 -36.70
C ALA A 111 33.17 10.08 -37.31
N ALA A 112 33.30 8.78 -37.05
CA ALA A 112 32.35 7.78 -37.53
C ALA A 112 30.94 7.98 -36.97
N LEU A 113 30.83 8.27 -35.66
CA LEU A 113 29.55 8.56 -35.00
C LEU A 113 28.84 9.77 -35.64
N ARG A 114 29.57 10.86 -35.85
CA ARG A 114 29.03 12.09 -36.46
C ARG A 114 28.64 11.90 -37.92
N ARG A 115 29.46 11.19 -38.70
CA ARG A 115 29.14 10.87 -40.09
C ARG A 115 27.89 10.00 -40.18
N ALA A 116 27.78 8.95 -39.38
CA ALA A 116 26.59 8.10 -39.34
C ALA A 116 25.33 8.92 -39.03
N LYS A 117 25.41 9.84 -38.06
CA LYS A 117 24.30 10.76 -37.77
C LYS A 117 23.91 11.60 -38.97
N ARG A 118 24.86 12.25 -39.64
CA ARG A 118 24.58 13.12 -40.80
C ARG A 118 23.90 12.36 -41.93
N VAL A 119 24.47 11.22 -42.31
CA VAL A 119 23.96 10.37 -43.41
C VAL A 119 22.55 9.86 -43.08
N VAL A 120 22.34 9.32 -41.88
CA VAL A 120 21.05 8.79 -41.48
C VAL A 120 20.01 9.90 -41.30
N ALA A 121 20.37 11.02 -40.67
CA ALA A 121 19.46 12.17 -40.52
C ALA A 121 18.97 12.69 -41.87
N LEU A 122 19.87 12.81 -42.86
CA LEU A 122 19.52 13.21 -44.22
C LEU A 122 18.60 12.19 -44.90
N ALA A 123 18.98 10.90 -44.92
CA ALA A 123 18.19 9.85 -45.57
C ALA A 123 16.79 9.74 -44.96
N VAL A 124 16.69 9.79 -43.62
CA VAL A 124 15.42 9.74 -42.89
C VAL A 124 14.59 11.00 -43.15
N ALA A 125 15.20 12.19 -43.23
CA ALA A 125 14.49 13.43 -43.54
C ALA A 125 13.92 13.43 -44.98
N LEU A 126 14.68 12.93 -45.95
CA LEU A 126 14.22 12.77 -47.33
C LEU A 126 13.06 11.77 -47.42
N ALA A 127 13.14 10.66 -46.68
CA ALA A 127 12.07 9.67 -46.62
C ALA A 127 10.78 10.23 -46.00
N ASP A 128 10.88 11.02 -44.93
CA ASP A 128 9.74 11.70 -44.31
C ASP A 128 9.16 12.81 -45.20
N LEU A 129 10.02 13.64 -45.82
CA LEU A 129 9.65 14.66 -46.82
C LEU A 129 8.90 14.09 -48.01
N GLY A 130 9.44 13.05 -48.62
CA GLY A 130 8.84 12.37 -49.76
C GLY A 130 7.63 11.50 -49.39
N SER A 131 7.27 11.41 -48.12
CA SER A 131 6.23 10.49 -47.61
C SER A 131 6.50 9.02 -47.98
N LEU A 132 7.78 8.65 -48.12
CA LEU A 132 8.23 7.28 -48.40
C LEU A 132 8.10 6.39 -47.17
N TRP A 133 8.32 6.95 -45.98
CA TRP A 133 8.25 6.23 -44.71
C TRP A 133 7.09 6.68 -43.85
N PRO A 134 6.35 5.74 -43.22
CA PRO A 134 5.42 6.09 -42.16
C PRO A 134 6.19 6.58 -40.93
N LEU A 135 5.54 7.39 -40.09
CA LEU A 135 6.13 7.96 -38.87
C LEU A 135 6.86 6.92 -38.00
N GLY A 136 6.26 5.74 -37.80
CA GLY A 136 6.87 4.68 -36.98
C GLY A 136 8.22 4.19 -37.53
N ARG A 137 8.40 4.19 -38.87
CA ARG A 137 9.68 3.83 -39.49
C ARG A 137 10.71 4.94 -39.33
N VAL A 138 10.29 6.20 -39.48
CA VAL A 138 11.12 7.40 -39.25
C VAL A 138 11.67 7.40 -37.82
N THR A 139 10.80 7.29 -36.81
CA THR A 139 11.24 7.33 -35.42
C THR A 139 12.07 6.10 -35.02
N ALA A 140 11.77 4.93 -35.58
CA ALA A 140 12.57 3.73 -35.36
C ALA A 140 13.99 3.90 -35.90
N ALA A 141 14.16 4.39 -37.13
CA ALA A 141 15.48 4.60 -37.74
C ALA A 141 16.35 5.60 -36.93
N LEU A 142 15.75 6.69 -36.45
CA LEU A 142 16.45 7.65 -35.58
C LEU A 142 16.84 7.04 -34.22
N SER A 143 15.97 6.19 -33.66
CA SER A 143 16.24 5.50 -32.40
C SER A 143 17.31 4.42 -32.56
N ASP A 144 17.31 3.72 -33.69
CA ASP A 144 18.29 2.67 -34.01
C ASP A 144 19.68 3.29 -34.22
N LEU A 145 19.77 4.44 -34.90
CA LEU A 145 20.99 5.23 -34.98
C LEU A 145 21.52 5.58 -33.59
N ALA A 146 20.68 6.17 -32.73
CA ALA A 146 21.08 6.54 -31.37
C ALA A 146 21.60 5.33 -30.57
N GLN A 147 20.90 4.19 -30.67
CA GLN A 147 21.31 2.95 -30.04
C GLN A 147 22.67 2.45 -30.57
N ALA A 148 22.89 2.45 -31.89
CA ALA A 148 24.16 2.00 -32.47
C ALA A 148 25.32 2.93 -32.11
N THR A 149 25.09 4.25 -32.08
CA THR A 149 26.11 5.22 -31.65
C THR A 149 26.48 5.01 -30.17
N LEU A 150 25.51 4.75 -29.30
CA LEU A 150 25.76 4.43 -27.89
C LEU A 150 26.49 3.10 -27.74
N THR A 151 26.12 2.09 -28.51
CA THR A 151 26.75 0.77 -28.49
C THR A 151 28.24 0.87 -28.81
N LEU A 152 28.61 1.53 -29.91
CA LEU A 152 30.00 1.72 -30.29
C LEU A 152 30.75 2.59 -29.27
N ALA A 153 30.15 3.67 -28.79
CA ALA A 153 30.76 4.56 -27.82
C ALA A 153 31.07 3.86 -26.48
N VAL A 154 30.11 3.11 -25.94
CA VAL A 154 30.29 2.35 -24.70
C VAL A 154 31.34 1.25 -24.89
N ALA A 155 31.30 0.51 -26.00
CA ALA A 155 32.30 -0.50 -26.31
C ALA A 155 33.71 0.09 -26.40
N HIS A 156 33.85 1.25 -27.06
CA HIS A 156 35.12 1.97 -27.14
C HIS A 156 35.66 2.40 -25.77
N LEU A 157 34.80 2.98 -24.92
CA LEU A 157 35.21 3.45 -23.60
C LEU A 157 35.58 2.30 -22.65
N LEU A 158 34.84 1.19 -22.69
CA LEU A 158 35.19 -0.02 -21.95
C LEU A 158 36.52 -0.60 -22.44
N ARG A 159 36.74 -0.70 -23.75
CA ARG A 159 38.02 -1.18 -24.32
C ARG A 159 39.19 -0.26 -23.97
N ALA A 160 38.99 1.06 -23.98
CA ALA A 160 39.99 2.03 -23.57
C ALA A 160 40.34 1.89 -22.08
N ALA A 161 39.33 1.74 -21.20
CA ALA A 161 39.54 1.52 -19.77
C ALA A 161 40.26 0.19 -19.48
N HIS A 162 40.00 -0.85 -20.29
CA HIS A 162 40.74 -2.10 -20.24
C HIS A 162 42.21 -1.94 -20.62
N THR A 163 42.47 -1.29 -21.76
CA THR A 163 43.83 -1.03 -22.25
C THR A 163 44.62 -0.15 -21.28
N GLY A 164 43.96 0.79 -20.61
CA GLY A 164 44.53 1.65 -19.58
C GLY A 164 44.69 0.99 -18.20
N GLY A 165 44.38 -0.31 -18.05
CA GLY A 165 44.56 -1.06 -16.80
C GLY A 165 43.58 -0.73 -15.68
N THR A 166 42.54 0.06 -15.96
CA THR A 166 41.49 0.40 -14.97
C THR A 166 40.39 -0.67 -14.90
N LEU A 167 40.25 -1.47 -15.95
CA LEU A 167 39.34 -2.62 -16.02
C LEU A 167 40.07 -3.85 -16.59
N ALA A 168 39.63 -5.04 -16.21
CA ALA A 168 40.03 -6.32 -16.80
C ALA A 168 38.77 -6.98 -17.39
N LEU A 169 38.48 -6.70 -18.66
CA LEU A 169 37.29 -7.24 -19.31
C LEU A 169 37.47 -8.73 -19.63
N PRO A 170 36.41 -9.57 -19.52
CA PRO A 170 36.51 -11.00 -19.81
C PRO A 170 36.86 -11.29 -21.28
N ASP A 171 36.26 -10.51 -22.19
CA ASP A 171 36.56 -10.52 -23.62
C ASP A 171 36.74 -9.07 -24.09
N PRO A 172 38.00 -8.64 -24.31
CA PRO A 172 38.27 -7.28 -24.79
C PRO A 172 37.69 -6.98 -26.17
N ASP A 173 37.46 -7.98 -27.03
CA ASP A 173 36.92 -7.79 -28.37
C ASP A 173 35.39 -7.69 -28.37
N ARG A 174 34.75 -8.12 -27.28
CA ARG A 174 33.32 -7.92 -26.98
C ARG A 174 33.16 -7.17 -25.65
N PRO A 175 33.66 -5.93 -25.53
CA PRO A 175 33.90 -5.26 -24.26
C PRO A 175 32.65 -4.94 -23.44
N ALA A 176 31.46 -4.95 -24.05
CA ALA A 176 30.19 -4.70 -23.38
C ALA A 176 29.63 -5.94 -22.66
N GLU A 177 29.98 -7.15 -23.09
CA GLU A 177 29.44 -8.39 -22.54
C GLU A 177 30.06 -8.74 -21.19
N ALA A 178 29.20 -9.08 -20.22
CA ALA A 178 29.60 -9.35 -18.84
C ALA A 178 30.40 -8.19 -18.20
N SER A 179 30.25 -6.96 -18.73
CA SER A 179 30.88 -5.76 -18.17
C SER A 179 30.17 -5.24 -16.93
N GLY A 180 28.95 -5.71 -16.65
CA GLY A 180 28.13 -5.19 -15.56
C GLY A 180 27.65 -3.74 -15.74
N LEU A 181 28.09 -3.00 -16.76
CA LEU A 181 27.63 -1.65 -17.08
C LEU A 181 26.37 -1.72 -17.94
N VAL A 182 25.27 -1.17 -17.46
CA VAL A 182 23.99 -1.07 -18.15
C VAL A 182 23.73 0.39 -18.55
N VAL A 183 23.39 0.61 -19.81
CA VAL A 183 22.86 1.90 -20.28
C VAL A 183 21.39 1.71 -20.67
N LEU A 184 20.49 2.29 -19.88
CA LEU A 184 19.06 2.33 -20.17
C LEU A 184 18.73 3.57 -21.01
N GLY A 185 18.11 3.35 -22.16
CA GLY A 185 17.45 4.40 -22.93
C GLY A 185 16.08 4.66 -22.33
N MET A 186 15.81 5.91 -22.01
CA MET A 186 14.56 6.36 -21.40
C MET A 186 13.69 7.10 -22.42
N GLY A 187 12.44 7.40 -22.04
CA GLY A 187 11.56 8.27 -22.81
C GLY A 187 11.40 7.83 -24.27
N LYS A 188 11.67 8.75 -25.20
CA LYS A 188 11.51 8.49 -26.65
C LYS A 188 12.51 7.46 -27.17
N LEU A 189 13.76 7.47 -26.69
CA LEU A 189 14.79 6.51 -27.12
C LEU A 189 14.42 5.09 -26.68
N GLY A 190 13.99 4.94 -25.42
CA GLY A 190 13.61 3.64 -24.88
C GLY A 190 12.40 3.04 -25.60
N ALA A 191 11.41 3.87 -25.94
CA ALA A 191 10.23 3.46 -26.72
C ALA A 191 10.47 3.28 -28.23
N ARG A 192 11.67 3.59 -28.76
CA ARG A 192 11.97 3.65 -30.21
C ARG A 192 11.11 4.67 -30.98
N GLU A 193 10.79 5.78 -30.32
CA GLU A 193 9.99 6.89 -30.82
C GLU A 193 10.81 8.20 -30.86
N LEU A 194 12.12 8.16 -31.16
CA LEU A 194 12.98 9.37 -31.17
C LEU A 194 12.57 10.37 -32.28
N ASN A 195 12.77 11.67 -32.02
CA ASN A 195 12.65 12.72 -33.04
C ASN A 195 14.01 13.13 -33.60
N TYR A 196 14.02 13.95 -34.66
CA TYR A 196 15.23 14.45 -35.31
C TYR A 196 16.18 15.17 -34.36
N SER A 197 15.65 16.08 -33.53
CA SER A 197 16.43 16.86 -32.57
C SER A 197 15.86 16.68 -31.17
N SER A 198 16.20 15.54 -30.55
CA SER A 198 15.88 15.23 -29.15
C SER A 198 17.13 14.88 -28.37
N ASP A 199 17.11 15.21 -27.09
CA ASP A 199 18.09 14.69 -26.14
C ASP A 199 17.86 13.18 -25.99
N ILE A 200 18.95 12.44 -25.77
CA ILE A 200 18.88 11.04 -25.37
C ILE A 200 18.90 10.97 -23.85
N ASP A 201 17.74 10.65 -23.28
CA ASP A 201 17.59 10.45 -21.84
C ASP A 201 18.16 9.08 -21.46
N LEU A 202 19.19 9.05 -20.61
CA LEU A 202 19.87 7.81 -20.20
C LEU A 202 19.90 7.64 -18.68
N ILE A 203 19.86 6.38 -18.23
CA ILE A 203 20.23 5.99 -16.87
C ILE A 203 21.37 4.98 -16.99
N LEU A 204 22.50 5.27 -16.32
CA LEU A 204 23.64 4.37 -16.26
C LEU A 204 23.64 3.64 -14.92
N ILE A 205 23.62 2.32 -14.99
CA ILE A 205 23.63 1.43 -13.83
C ILE A 205 24.85 0.52 -13.97
N TYR A 206 25.51 0.17 -12.86
CA TYR A 206 26.62 -0.78 -12.90
C TYR A 206 26.53 -1.81 -11.78
N ASP A 207 26.99 -3.03 -12.04
CA ASP A 207 27.14 -4.06 -11.00
C ASP A 207 28.50 -3.91 -10.29
N PRO A 208 28.56 -3.47 -9.02
CA PRO A 208 29.82 -3.35 -8.28
C PRO A 208 30.50 -4.72 -8.05
N ALA A 209 29.77 -5.83 -8.13
CA ALA A 209 30.29 -7.18 -7.95
C ALA A 209 30.84 -7.80 -9.25
N ALA A 210 30.75 -7.10 -10.39
CA ALA A 210 31.30 -7.59 -11.65
C ALA A 210 32.82 -7.79 -11.52
N PRO A 211 33.39 -8.95 -11.95
CA PRO A 211 34.80 -9.29 -11.76
C PRO A 211 35.73 -8.56 -12.76
N ILE A 212 35.42 -7.31 -13.12
CA ILE A 212 36.13 -6.52 -14.12
C ILE A 212 36.96 -5.38 -13.52
N TYR A 213 36.81 -5.09 -12.23
CA TYR A 213 37.50 -3.99 -11.58
C TYR A 213 38.90 -4.43 -11.16
N THR A 214 39.94 -3.73 -11.63
CA THR A 214 41.31 -4.01 -11.20
C THR A 214 41.55 -3.46 -9.79
N PRO A 215 42.08 -4.25 -8.85
CA PRO A 215 42.40 -3.74 -7.51
C PRO A 215 43.37 -2.56 -7.57
N ARG A 216 43.10 -1.49 -6.83
CA ARG A 216 44.09 -0.44 -6.60
C ARG A 216 45.13 -0.94 -5.60
N GLY A 217 46.41 -0.62 -5.84
CA GLY A 217 47.52 -0.92 -4.93
C GLY A 217 47.46 -0.20 -3.58
N ASP A 218 46.54 0.75 -3.41
CA ASP A 218 46.32 1.48 -2.16
C ASP A 218 45.09 0.91 -1.43
N GLY A 219 45.33 0.07 -0.43
CA GLY A 219 44.35 -0.82 0.21
C GLY A 219 43.26 -0.20 1.11
N ASP A 220 42.88 1.06 0.91
CA ASP A 220 42.00 1.79 1.86
C ASP A 220 40.60 2.15 1.33
N ALA A 221 40.30 1.97 0.04
CA ALA A 221 38.96 2.26 -0.49
C ALA A 221 38.08 0.99 -0.56
N PRO A 222 36.84 1.01 -0.04
CA PRO A 222 35.89 -0.09 -0.22
C PRO A 222 35.69 -0.42 -1.71
N PRO A 223 35.55 -1.71 -2.10
CA PRO A 223 35.37 -2.14 -3.48
C PRO A 223 34.29 -1.36 -4.25
N ASP A 224 33.16 -1.07 -3.60
CA ASP A 224 32.04 -0.33 -4.17
C ASP A 224 32.39 1.12 -4.53
N ALA A 225 33.22 1.78 -3.71
CA ALA A 225 33.64 3.16 -3.94
C ALA A 225 34.59 3.27 -5.15
N HIS A 226 35.45 2.26 -5.35
CA HIS A 226 36.32 2.17 -6.52
C HIS A 226 35.51 1.98 -7.81
N ALA A 227 34.61 1.01 -7.83
CA ALA A 227 33.73 0.73 -8.97
C ALA A 227 32.91 1.97 -9.37
N GLY A 228 32.31 2.66 -8.39
CA GLY A 228 31.55 3.88 -8.63
C GLY A 228 32.38 5.03 -9.22
N GLY A 229 33.63 5.17 -8.80
CA GLY A 229 34.55 6.16 -9.34
C GLY A 229 34.93 5.89 -10.81
N VAL A 230 35.16 4.62 -11.18
CA VAL A 230 35.43 4.20 -12.57
C VAL A 230 34.21 4.46 -13.45
N MET A 231 33.04 4.00 -13.02
CA MET A 231 31.81 4.12 -13.83
C MET A 231 31.31 5.57 -13.96
N SER A 232 31.52 6.41 -12.94
CA SER A 232 31.23 7.85 -13.03
C SER A 232 32.17 8.61 -13.97
N ARG A 233 33.42 8.14 -14.17
CA ARG A 233 34.31 8.68 -15.21
C ARG A 233 33.83 8.26 -16.60
N LEU A 234 33.54 6.97 -16.79
CA LEU A 234 33.02 6.45 -18.05
C LEU A 234 31.73 7.15 -18.48
N ALA A 235 30.80 7.41 -17.55
CA ALA A 235 29.59 8.18 -17.79
C ALA A 235 29.87 9.59 -18.34
N ARG A 236 30.84 10.31 -17.75
CA ARG A 236 31.23 11.65 -18.21
C ARG A 236 31.93 11.61 -19.57
N ASP A 237 32.77 10.60 -19.80
CA ASP A 237 33.43 10.40 -21.08
C ASP A 237 32.43 10.07 -22.20
N LEU A 238 31.39 9.29 -21.89
CA LEU A 238 30.29 9.00 -22.80
C LEU A 238 29.54 10.29 -23.17
N VAL A 239 29.11 11.08 -22.18
CA VAL A 239 28.48 12.39 -22.43
C VAL A 239 29.39 13.27 -23.28
N GLY A 240 30.68 13.36 -22.95
CA GLY A 240 31.65 14.12 -23.72
C GLY A 240 31.79 13.64 -25.18
N LEU A 241 31.81 12.32 -25.41
CA LEU A 241 31.89 11.75 -26.76
C LEU A 241 30.60 12.00 -27.58
N MET A 242 29.44 12.05 -26.93
CA MET A 242 28.16 12.30 -27.59
C MET A 242 27.91 13.80 -27.88
N GLU A 243 28.30 14.68 -26.96
CA GLU A 243 27.95 16.11 -26.99
C GLU A 243 29.02 17.03 -27.58
N ALA A 244 30.29 16.60 -27.61
CA ALA A 244 31.38 17.43 -28.11
C ALA A 244 31.07 17.96 -29.51
N ARG A 245 31.22 19.28 -29.69
CA ARG A 245 31.02 19.97 -30.95
C ARG A 245 32.36 20.26 -31.60
N ASP A 246 32.55 19.77 -32.82
CA ASP A 246 33.67 20.11 -33.69
C ASP A 246 33.16 20.51 -35.08
N ALA A 247 34.06 20.65 -36.06
CA ALA A 247 33.70 20.98 -37.44
C ALA A 247 32.74 19.97 -38.09
N ASP A 248 32.64 18.75 -37.53
CA ASP A 248 31.76 17.67 -37.96
C ASP A 248 30.40 17.64 -37.22
N GLY A 249 30.20 18.54 -36.25
CA GLY A 249 28.97 18.68 -35.47
C GLY A 249 29.03 17.93 -34.13
N TYR A 250 27.89 17.37 -33.69
CA TYR A 250 27.74 16.58 -32.46
C TYR A 250 26.89 15.33 -32.74
N VAL A 251 26.97 14.32 -31.88
CA VAL A 251 26.19 13.08 -32.02
C VAL A 251 24.81 13.25 -31.38
N PHE A 252 24.69 13.24 -30.06
CA PHE A 252 23.42 13.49 -29.36
C PHE A 252 23.66 14.28 -28.09
N ARG A 253 22.73 15.20 -27.79
CA ARG A 253 22.63 15.80 -26.46
C ARG A 253 22.17 14.74 -25.49
N THR A 254 22.82 14.62 -24.34
CA THR A 254 22.62 13.49 -23.41
C THR A 254 22.16 13.98 -22.06
N ASP A 255 21.02 13.48 -21.59
CA ASP A 255 20.45 13.86 -20.30
C ASP A 255 20.47 12.68 -19.32
N LEU A 256 21.14 12.86 -18.17
CA LEU A 256 21.25 11.85 -17.11
C LEU A 256 20.32 12.16 -15.91
N ARG A 257 19.43 13.16 -16.01
CA ARG A 257 18.61 13.63 -14.88
C ARG A 257 17.44 12.73 -14.52
N LEU A 258 17.10 11.74 -15.35
CA LEU A 258 16.05 10.76 -15.04
C LEU A 258 16.52 9.63 -14.10
N ARG A 259 17.79 9.63 -13.71
CA ARG A 259 18.33 8.66 -12.74
C ARG A 259 17.75 8.88 -11.33
N PRO A 260 17.70 7.83 -10.48
CA PRO A 260 17.31 7.94 -9.07
C PRO A 260 17.97 9.13 -8.36
N ASP A 261 17.15 10.01 -7.76
CA ASP A 261 17.59 11.21 -7.02
C ASP A 261 18.82 11.91 -7.64
N PRO A 262 18.67 12.59 -8.78
CA PRO A 262 19.81 13.12 -9.55
C PRO A 262 20.57 14.23 -8.82
N ALA A 263 20.03 14.78 -7.73
CA ALA A 263 20.72 15.76 -6.90
C ALA A 263 21.68 15.08 -5.90
N ALA A 264 21.33 13.88 -5.42
CA ALA A 264 22.09 13.14 -4.42
C ALA A 264 22.94 11.99 -5.01
N THR A 265 22.70 11.56 -6.26
CA THR A 265 23.38 10.40 -6.85
C THR A 265 24.41 10.75 -7.92
N PRO A 266 25.51 9.97 -8.00
CA PRO A 266 26.50 10.10 -9.06
C PRO A 266 25.89 9.79 -10.45
N PRO A 267 26.58 10.16 -11.55
CA PRO A 267 26.11 9.93 -12.92
C PRO A 267 25.86 8.45 -13.29
N ALA A 268 26.50 7.52 -12.60
CA ALA A 268 26.26 6.08 -12.71
C ALA A 268 25.98 5.48 -11.33
N ILE A 269 24.95 4.65 -11.22
CA ILE A 269 24.43 4.16 -9.93
C ILE A 269 24.65 2.65 -9.81
N ALA A 270 25.02 2.18 -8.62
CA ALA A 270 25.15 0.75 -8.39
C ALA A 270 23.79 0.05 -8.53
N LEU A 271 23.76 -1.09 -9.23
CA LEU A 271 22.58 -1.91 -9.48
C LEU A 271 21.78 -2.23 -8.21
N PRO A 272 22.38 -2.75 -7.12
CA PRO A 272 21.64 -3.01 -5.89
C PRO A 272 21.04 -1.75 -5.26
N ALA A 273 21.74 -0.60 -5.34
CA ALA A 273 21.23 0.67 -4.84
C ALA A 273 20.05 1.19 -5.67
N ALA A 274 20.09 1.03 -7.00
CA ALA A 274 18.99 1.40 -7.88
C ALA A 274 17.72 0.55 -7.61
N ILE A 275 17.88 -0.77 -7.41
CA ILE A 275 16.75 -1.66 -7.04
C ILE A 275 16.16 -1.22 -5.70
N ALA A 276 16.99 -1.07 -4.66
CA ALA A 276 16.54 -0.67 -3.34
C ALA A 276 15.81 0.69 -3.36
N TYR A 277 16.29 1.65 -4.16
CA TYR A 277 15.63 2.94 -4.35
C TYR A 277 14.22 2.78 -4.93
N TYR A 278 14.07 2.04 -6.03
CA TYR A 278 12.74 1.87 -6.66
C TYR A 278 11.77 1.08 -5.79
N GLU A 279 12.24 0.13 -4.99
CA GLU A 279 11.40 -0.62 -4.05
C GLU A 279 10.90 0.22 -2.88
N SER A 280 11.73 1.13 -2.35
CA SER A 280 11.46 1.83 -1.09
C SER A 280 11.06 3.30 -1.24
N MET A 281 11.69 4.03 -2.16
CA MET A 281 11.61 5.49 -2.31
C MET A 281 11.04 5.95 -3.66
N GLY A 282 10.88 5.03 -4.61
CA GLY A 282 10.48 5.33 -5.98
C GLY A 282 9.16 6.11 -6.08
N GLN A 283 9.25 7.26 -6.75
CA GLN A 283 8.15 8.21 -6.95
C GLN A 283 7.22 7.77 -8.08
N ASN A 284 6.00 8.29 -8.05
CA ASN A 284 4.97 7.84 -9.00
C ASN A 284 5.20 8.32 -10.43
N TRP A 285 5.89 9.45 -10.62
CA TRP A 285 6.31 9.90 -11.95
C TRP A 285 7.44 9.04 -12.53
N GLU A 286 8.31 8.47 -11.70
CA GLU A 286 9.39 7.59 -12.15
C GLU A 286 8.83 6.28 -12.71
N ARG A 287 7.67 5.82 -12.20
CA ARG A 287 6.94 4.69 -12.78
C ARG A 287 6.54 4.98 -14.23
N ALA A 288 5.98 6.16 -14.48
CA ALA A 288 5.58 6.58 -15.84
C ALA A 288 6.79 6.69 -16.78
N ALA A 289 7.93 7.17 -16.28
CA ALA A 289 9.18 7.20 -17.05
C ALA A 289 9.68 5.78 -17.38
N MET A 290 9.60 4.86 -16.41
CA MET A 290 10.08 3.48 -16.54
C MET A 290 9.24 2.59 -17.48
N ILE A 291 8.01 2.98 -17.84
CA ILE A 291 7.23 2.28 -18.88
C ILE A 291 8.03 2.16 -20.19
N LYS A 292 8.79 3.22 -20.50
CA LYS A 292 9.55 3.32 -21.75
C LYS A 292 11.00 2.86 -21.61
N ALA A 293 11.46 2.45 -20.43
CA ALA A 293 12.85 2.07 -20.21
C ALA A 293 13.24 0.81 -21.01
N ARG A 294 14.41 0.85 -21.64
CA ARG A 294 14.96 -0.27 -22.43
C ARG A 294 16.50 -0.28 -22.36
N PRO A 295 17.17 -1.42 -22.17
CA PRO A 295 18.62 -1.49 -22.31
C PRO A 295 19.02 -1.18 -23.76
N VAL A 296 19.90 -0.21 -23.97
CA VAL A 296 20.32 0.25 -25.31
C VAL A 296 21.81 0.08 -25.57
N ALA A 297 22.65 0.02 -24.54
CA ALA A 297 24.09 -0.25 -24.66
C ALA A 297 24.65 -0.84 -23.35
N GLY A 298 25.88 -1.35 -23.42
CA GLY A 298 26.51 -2.07 -22.31
C GLY A 298 26.02 -3.52 -22.21
N ASP A 299 26.00 -4.06 -20.99
CA ASP A 299 25.50 -5.39 -20.67
C ASP A 299 23.96 -5.43 -20.73
N LEU A 300 23.45 -5.83 -21.90
CA LEU A 300 22.00 -5.89 -22.15
C LEU A 300 21.30 -6.94 -21.27
N ALA A 301 21.99 -8.02 -20.91
CA ALA A 301 21.42 -9.08 -20.08
C ALA A 301 21.23 -8.60 -18.64
N ALA A 302 22.24 -7.94 -18.07
CA ALA A 302 22.13 -7.29 -16.76
C ALA A 302 21.04 -6.21 -16.76
N GLY A 303 20.92 -5.44 -17.85
CA GLY A 303 19.85 -4.44 -17.99
C GLY A 303 18.46 -5.04 -18.01
N GLN A 304 18.27 -6.18 -18.68
CA GLN A 304 16.99 -6.89 -18.68
C GLN A 304 16.66 -7.45 -17.29
N ALA A 305 17.65 -8.02 -16.59
CA ALA A 305 17.49 -8.50 -15.22
C ALA A 305 17.09 -7.36 -14.26
N PHE A 306 17.68 -6.17 -14.40
CA PHE A 306 17.28 -4.98 -13.64
C PHE A 306 15.82 -4.59 -13.88
N LEU A 307 15.39 -4.52 -15.14
CA LEU A 307 13.99 -4.18 -15.47
C LEU A 307 13.00 -5.23 -14.94
N ASP A 308 13.40 -6.50 -14.91
CA ASP A 308 12.61 -7.57 -14.33
C ASP A 308 12.51 -7.46 -12.81
N ALA A 309 13.58 -7.05 -12.13
CA ALA A 309 13.59 -6.80 -10.69
C ALA A 309 12.65 -5.65 -10.29
N ILE A 310 12.66 -4.53 -11.02
CA ILE A 310 11.79 -3.36 -10.74
C ILE A 310 10.39 -3.49 -11.36
N ARG A 311 10.07 -4.60 -12.02
CA ARG A 311 8.76 -4.82 -12.64
C ARG A 311 7.59 -4.63 -11.67
N PRO A 312 7.63 -5.08 -10.39
CA PRO A 312 6.56 -4.83 -9.43
C PRO A 312 6.40 -3.35 -9.07
N PHE A 313 7.49 -2.57 -9.14
CA PHE A 313 7.43 -1.12 -8.98
C PHE A 313 6.72 -0.46 -10.17
N VAL A 314 7.00 -0.85 -11.40
CA VAL A 314 6.34 -0.23 -12.57
C VAL A 314 4.88 -0.70 -12.73
N TRP A 315 4.60 -2.00 -12.57
CA TRP A 315 3.34 -2.62 -12.95
C TRP A 315 2.59 -3.24 -11.75
N ARG A 316 1.78 -2.42 -11.05
CA ARG A 316 1.04 -2.84 -9.83
C ARG A 316 -0.13 -3.79 -10.14
N ARG A 317 -0.27 -4.88 -9.39
CA ARG A 317 -1.37 -5.86 -9.58
C ARG A 317 -2.73 -5.38 -9.06
N GLY A 318 -2.77 -4.43 -8.13
CA GLY A 318 -3.98 -3.85 -7.55
C GLY A 318 -4.28 -2.44 -8.07
N LEU A 319 -5.57 -2.12 -8.30
CA LEU A 319 -6.06 -0.75 -8.38
C LEU A 319 -6.11 -0.19 -6.96
N ASP A 320 -5.12 0.61 -6.56
CA ASP A 320 -5.09 1.28 -5.26
C ASP A 320 -5.42 2.78 -5.42
N PHE A 321 -5.86 3.41 -4.32
CA PHE A 321 -6.13 4.85 -4.31
C PHE A 321 -4.87 5.69 -4.60
N ALA A 322 -3.66 5.13 -4.37
CA ALA A 322 -2.41 5.77 -4.73
C ALA A 322 -2.30 5.96 -6.25
N LEU A 323 -2.69 4.97 -7.05
CA LEU A 323 -2.73 5.08 -8.51
C LEU A 323 -3.77 6.12 -8.99
N ILE A 324 -4.93 6.23 -8.33
CA ILE A 324 -5.94 7.28 -8.64
C ILE A 324 -5.41 8.67 -8.27
N ALA A 325 -4.78 8.80 -7.09
CA ALA A 325 -4.11 10.04 -6.67
C ALA A 325 -2.94 10.40 -7.60
N ASP A 326 -2.22 9.42 -8.14
CA ASP A 326 -1.15 9.59 -9.12
C ASP A 326 -1.66 10.14 -10.43
N ILE A 327 -2.79 9.62 -10.90
CA ILE A 327 -3.49 10.12 -12.09
C ILE A 327 -3.86 11.59 -11.89
N HIS A 328 -4.41 11.95 -10.74
CA HIS A 328 -4.80 13.34 -10.43
C HIS A 328 -3.60 14.25 -10.15
N ALA A 329 -2.54 13.77 -9.49
CA ALA A 329 -1.33 14.54 -9.22
C ALA A 329 -0.49 14.77 -10.48
N MET A 330 -0.43 13.78 -11.37
CA MET A 330 0.21 13.93 -12.67
C MET A 330 -0.61 14.84 -13.59
N LYS A 331 -1.96 14.73 -13.58
CA LYS A 331 -2.86 15.71 -14.22
C LYS A 331 -2.54 17.12 -13.70
N ARG A 332 -2.69 17.39 -12.40
CA ARG A 332 -2.39 18.70 -11.79
C ARG A 332 -1.00 19.26 -12.10
N ARG A 333 0.05 18.43 -12.17
CA ARG A 333 1.39 18.92 -12.57
C ARG A 333 1.47 19.30 -14.04
N ILE A 334 0.81 18.53 -14.91
CA ILE A 334 0.63 18.92 -16.31
C ILE A 334 -0.14 20.24 -16.35
N ASP A 335 -1.15 20.45 -15.48
CA ASP A 335 -1.93 21.68 -15.30
C ASP A 335 -1.13 22.90 -14.81
N VAL A 336 -0.20 22.71 -13.88
CA VAL A 336 0.61 23.78 -13.28
C VAL A 336 1.78 24.21 -14.17
N HIS A 337 2.39 23.30 -14.95
CA HIS A 337 3.44 23.65 -15.91
C HIS A 337 2.90 24.32 -17.19
N ARG A 338 1.59 24.65 -17.27
CA ARG A 338 0.88 25.25 -18.42
C ARG A 338 0.98 26.76 -18.53
N GLY A 339 2.09 27.38 -18.13
CA GLY A 339 2.30 28.82 -18.32
C GLY A 339 2.09 29.24 -19.78
N GLY A 340 0.88 29.67 -20.12
CA GLY A 340 0.41 29.87 -21.49
C GLY A 340 -1.12 29.69 -21.56
N GLY A 341 -1.86 30.70 -21.09
CA GLY A 341 -3.31 30.69 -20.99
C GLY A 341 -4.02 30.36 -22.31
N ALA A 342 -5.21 29.75 -22.19
CA ALA A 342 -6.13 29.59 -23.30
C ALA A 342 -6.33 30.93 -23.99
N ARG A 343 -5.74 31.11 -25.18
CA ARG A 343 -5.95 32.31 -25.98
C ARG A 343 -7.40 32.33 -26.44
N ALA A 344 -8.05 33.48 -26.27
CA ALA A 344 -9.38 33.74 -26.80
C ALA A 344 -9.43 33.39 -28.30
N PRO A 345 -10.58 32.95 -28.84
CA PRO A 345 -10.72 32.63 -30.25
C PRO A 345 -10.36 33.86 -31.10
N ALA A 346 -9.19 33.83 -31.74
CA ALA A 346 -8.80 34.81 -32.74
C ALA A 346 -9.61 34.56 -34.02
N ALA A 347 -10.13 35.63 -34.65
CA ALA A 347 -10.87 35.53 -35.90
C ALA A 347 -9.99 35.04 -37.06
N ASP A 348 -8.68 35.34 -37.03
CA ASP A 348 -7.69 34.82 -37.98
C ASP A 348 -7.16 33.45 -37.53
N PRO A 349 -7.33 32.38 -38.36
CA PRO A 349 -6.77 31.06 -38.09
C PRO A 349 -5.25 31.08 -37.84
N VAL A 350 -4.47 31.88 -38.58
CA VAL A 350 -3.00 31.89 -38.46
C VAL A 350 -2.58 32.48 -37.12
N ALA A 351 -3.18 33.60 -36.71
CA ALA A 351 -2.97 34.19 -35.39
C ALA A 351 -3.33 33.23 -34.23
N ARG A 352 -4.32 32.34 -34.41
CA ARG A 352 -4.72 31.36 -33.39
C ARG A 352 -3.62 30.35 -33.08
N VAL A 353 -2.83 29.95 -34.08
CA VAL A 353 -1.78 28.93 -33.93
C VAL A 353 -0.37 29.49 -33.78
N ALA A 354 -0.16 30.78 -34.08
CA ALA A 354 1.13 31.44 -33.94
C ALA A 354 1.66 31.34 -32.49
N GLY A 355 2.90 30.86 -32.32
CA GLY A 355 3.52 30.67 -31.01
C GLY A 355 3.01 29.47 -30.19
N VAL A 356 2.06 28.67 -30.71
CA VAL A 356 1.56 27.47 -30.00
C VAL A 356 2.67 26.43 -29.86
N ASN A 357 2.80 25.87 -28.65
CA ASN A 357 3.73 24.78 -28.37
C ASN A 357 3.04 23.43 -28.60
N VAL A 358 3.34 22.76 -29.71
CA VAL A 358 2.63 21.53 -30.10
C VAL A 358 2.84 20.36 -29.13
N LYS A 359 3.82 20.46 -28.23
CA LYS A 359 4.12 19.46 -27.21
C LYS A 359 3.42 19.75 -25.88
N LEU A 360 3.46 20.99 -25.41
CA LEU A 360 3.07 21.37 -24.05
C LEU A 360 1.72 22.11 -23.96
N SER A 361 1.25 22.74 -25.04
CA SER A 361 -0.05 23.42 -25.05
C SER A 361 -1.20 22.43 -24.88
N PRO A 362 -2.38 22.87 -24.38
CA PRO A 362 -3.57 22.01 -24.29
C PRO A 362 -3.90 21.36 -25.63
N GLY A 363 -4.18 20.05 -25.62
CA GLY A 363 -4.34 19.26 -26.84
C GLY A 363 -3.06 18.79 -27.51
N GLY A 364 -1.89 19.10 -26.94
CA GLY A 364 -0.58 18.78 -27.50
C GLY A 364 -0.16 17.31 -27.34
N ILE A 365 1.02 16.98 -27.89
CA ILE A 365 1.59 15.62 -27.89
C ILE A 365 1.63 15.00 -26.49
N ARG A 366 1.99 15.80 -25.47
CA ARG A 366 2.15 15.32 -24.10
C ARG A 366 0.83 14.81 -23.50
N GLU A 367 -0.31 15.37 -23.88
CA GLU A 367 -1.62 14.90 -23.38
C GLU A 367 -1.96 13.51 -23.93
N ILE A 368 -1.63 13.24 -25.19
CA ILE A 368 -1.81 11.91 -25.80
C ILE A 368 -0.89 10.88 -25.14
N GLU A 369 0.39 11.22 -24.97
CA GLU A 369 1.37 10.35 -24.30
C GLU A 369 0.95 10.05 -22.88
N PHE A 370 0.53 11.08 -22.14
CA PHE A 370 0.08 10.96 -20.77
C PHE A 370 -1.16 10.08 -20.65
N LEU A 371 -2.19 10.32 -21.47
CA LEU A 371 -3.42 9.51 -21.48
C LEU A 371 -3.09 8.03 -21.70
N ALA A 372 -2.27 7.71 -22.70
CA ALA A 372 -1.88 6.34 -23.02
C ALA A 372 -1.07 5.70 -21.88
N GLN A 373 -0.07 6.41 -21.34
CA GLN A 373 0.78 5.92 -20.24
C GLN A 373 0.00 5.72 -18.94
N THR A 374 -0.89 6.66 -18.61
CA THR A 374 -1.75 6.57 -17.44
C THR A 374 -2.61 5.32 -17.50
N LEU A 375 -3.37 5.13 -18.57
CA LEU A 375 -4.21 3.94 -18.70
C LEU A 375 -3.39 2.65 -18.73
N ALA A 376 -2.19 2.67 -19.34
CA ALA A 376 -1.27 1.54 -19.29
C ALA A 376 -0.80 1.24 -17.85
N LEU A 377 -0.47 2.23 -17.03
CA LEU A 377 -0.12 2.01 -15.62
C LEU A 377 -1.29 1.47 -14.81
N VAL A 378 -2.50 1.96 -15.09
CA VAL A 378 -3.73 1.53 -14.40
C VAL A 378 -3.99 0.04 -14.60
N TRP A 379 -3.86 -0.43 -15.83
CA TRP A 379 -4.34 -1.77 -16.21
C TRP A 379 -3.22 -2.75 -16.52
N GLY A 380 -2.02 -2.26 -16.84
CA GLY A 380 -0.88 -3.04 -17.28
C GLY A 380 -0.36 -4.02 -16.24
N GLY A 381 -0.53 -3.76 -14.95
CA GLY A 381 -0.14 -4.74 -13.93
C GLY A 381 -0.98 -6.00 -13.91
N ARG A 382 -2.25 -5.94 -14.35
CA ARG A 382 -3.15 -7.10 -14.49
C ARG A 382 -3.09 -7.72 -15.87
N ASP A 383 -2.94 -6.89 -16.90
CA ASP A 383 -2.87 -7.34 -18.30
C ASP A 383 -1.53 -6.94 -18.93
N PRO A 384 -0.58 -7.89 -19.08
CA PRO A 384 0.69 -7.64 -19.75
C PRO A 384 0.56 -7.15 -21.21
N THR A 385 -0.55 -7.40 -21.89
CA THR A 385 -0.76 -6.95 -23.28
C THR A 385 -0.93 -5.43 -23.39
N LEU A 386 -1.14 -4.74 -22.26
CA LEU A 386 -1.24 -3.28 -22.14
C LEU A 386 0.09 -2.60 -21.81
N ARG A 387 1.21 -3.34 -21.81
CA ARG A 387 2.57 -2.82 -21.60
C ARG A 387 3.38 -2.45 -22.86
N PRO A 388 2.82 -2.23 -24.08
CA PRO A 388 3.63 -1.71 -25.18
C PRO A 388 4.30 -0.39 -24.78
N PRO A 389 5.61 -0.22 -25.01
CA PRO A 389 6.33 0.99 -24.62
C PRO A 389 6.03 2.19 -25.53
N THR A 390 5.61 1.92 -26.78
CA THR A 390 5.24 2.95 -27.77
C THR A 390 3.87 3.55 -27.48
N THR A 391 3.72 4.85 -27.71
CA THR A 391 2.46 5.58 -27.51
C THR A 391 1.34 5.03 -28.41
N LEU A 392 1.63 4.82 -29.69
CA LEU A 392 0.65 4.26 -30.64
C LEU A 392 0.29 2.80 -30.32
N GLY A 393 1.27 1.99 -29.88
CA GLY A 393 1.04 0.62 -29.43
C GLY A 393 0.15 0.56 -28.18
N ALA A 394 0.36 1.47 -27.22
CA ALA A 394 -0.48 1.58 -26.03
C ALA A 394 -1.92 1.95 -26.39
N LEU A 395 -2.15 2.95 -27.25
CA LEU A 395 -3.49 3.31 -27.73
C LEU A 395 -4.20 2.13 -28.42
N ALA A 396 -3.48 1.38 -29.26
CA ALA A 396 -4.01 0.20 -29.93
C ALA A 396 -4.34 -0.94 -28.95
N ALA A 397 -3.50 -1.16 -27.93
CA ALA A 397 -3.74 -2.17 -26.90
C ALA A 397 -4.96 -1.81 -26.03
N LEU A 398 -5.07 -0.55 -25.60
CA LEU A 398 -6.21 -0.03 -24.84
C LEU A 398 -7.53 -0.16 -25.62
N ALA A 399 -7.50 0.07 -26.93
CA ALA A 399 -8.67 -0.11 -27.79
C ALA A 399 -9.08 -1.59 -27.95
N ARG A 400 -8.11 -2.50 -28.05
CA ARG A 400 -8.37 -3.95 -28.12
C ARG A 400 -8.96 -4.48 -26.82
N ALA A 401 -8.49 -3.97 -25.67
CA ALA A 401 -9.00 -4.34 -24.35
C ALA A 401 -10.34 -3.67 -23.98
N GLY A 402 -10.90 -2.80 -24.85
CA GLY A 402 -12.15 -2.10 -24.58
C GLY A 402 -12.05 -0.96 -23.55
N LEU A 403 -10.84 -0.59 -23.15
CA LEU A 403 -10.57 0.49 -22.17
C LEU A 403 -10.60 1.89 -22.80
N LEU A 404 -10.45 1.97 -24.12
CA LEU A 404 -10.60 3.18 -24.91
C LEU A 404 -11.50 2.89 -26.11
N ALA A 405 -12.45 3.79 -26.40
CA ALA A 405 -13.33 3.61 -27.56
C ALA A 405 -12.50 3.52 -28.85
N ARG A 406 -12.80 2.54 -29.72
CA ARG A 406 -12.07 2.34 -30.99
C ARG A 406 -12.02 3.58 -31.88
N ARG A 407 -13.03 4.45 -31.79
CA ARG A 407 -13.04 5.75 -32.47
C ARG A 407 -12.01 6.71 -31.86
N ALA A 408 -12.04 6.90 -30.54
CA ALA A 408 -11.11 7.76 -29.82
C ALA A 408 -9.65 7.33 -30.03
N ALA A 409 -9.36 6.03 -29.95
CA ALA A 409 -8.01 5.52 -30.19
C ALA A 409 -7.51 5.79 -31.62
N ARG A 410 -8.36 5.65 -32.65
CA ARG A 410 -8.01 5.97 -34.03
C ARG A 410 -7.77 7.47 -34.25
N GLU A 411 -8.64 8.30 -33.68
CA GLU A 411 -8.51 9.76 -33.74
C GLU A 411 -7.22 10.21 -33.04
N LEU A 412 -6.98 9.81 -31.79
CA LEU A 412 -5.75 10.12 -31.04
C LEU A 412 -4.47 9.63 -31.75
N ALA A 413 -4.51 8.47 -32.42
CA ALA A 413 -3.38 7.97 -33.19
C ALA A 413 -3.08 8.85 -34.42
N ALA A 414 -4.12 9.29 -35.14
CA ALA A 414 -3.98 10.22 -36.26
C ALA A 414 -3.45 11.59 -35.79
N ASP A 415 -3.97 12.08 -34.66
CA ASP A 415 -3.61 13.36 -34.04
C ASP A 415 -2.15 13.37 -33.60
N TYR A 416 -1.73 12.30 -32.92
CA TYR A 416 -0.34 12.07 -32.56
C TYR A 416 0.56 12.06 -33.80
N GLY A 417 0.14 11.35 -34.84
CA GLY A 417 0.87 11.31 -36.11
C GLY A 417 1.05 12.70 -36.74
N PHE A 418 -0.01 13.50 -36.76
CA PHE A 418 0.02 14.87 -37.29
C PHE A 418 0.92 15.79 -36.45
N LEU A 419 0.71 15.83 -35.14
CA LEU A 419 1.48 16.68 -34.23
C LEU A 419 2.98 16.32 -34.24
N ARG A 420 3.33 15.03 -34.35
CA ARG A 420 4.72 14.58 -34.47
C ARG A 420 5.35 15.00 -35.79
N ARG A 421 4.62 15.00 -36.90
CA ARG A 421 5.11 15.59 -38.16
C ARG A 421 5.37 17.08 -38.01
N VAL A 422 4.47 17.84 -37.39
CA VAL A 422 4.68 19.26 -37.12
C VAL A 422 5.94 19.48 -36.27
N GLU A 423 6.10 18.71 -35.19
CA GLU A 423 7.30 18.75 -34.35
C GLU A 423 8.57 18.39 -35.14
N HIS A 424 8.53 17.36 -35.98
CA HIS A 424 9.66 16.96 -36.84
C HIS A 424 10.06 18.08 -37.80
N ARG A 425 9.09 18.74 -38.45
CA ARG A 425 9.37 19.88 -39.32
C ARG A 425 10.00 21.05 -38.59
N LEU A 426 9.51 21.40 -37.41
CA LEU A 426 10.11 22.47 -36.61
C LEU A 426 11.58 22.18 -36.29
N GLN A 427 11.90 20.92 -36.01
CA GLN A 427 13.26 20.48 -35.69
C GLN A 427 14.16 20.43 -36.93
N MET A 428 13.63 19.98 -38.08
CA MET A 428 14.38 19.86 -39.34
C MET A 428 14.89 21.19 -39.88
N VAL A 429 14.27 22.33 -39.56
CA VAL A 429 14.71 23.64 -40.11
C VAL A 429 16.17 23.92 -39.75
N ALA A 430 16.57 23.66 -38.50
CA ALA A 430 17.88 24.08 -37.98
C ALA A 430 18.56 23.04 -37.05
N ASP A 431 18.07 21.80 -36.98
CA ASP A 431 18.46 20.79 -35.98
C ASP A 431 18.43 21.34 -34.54
N ARG A 432 17.29 21.94 -34.17
CA ARG A 432 17.06 22.49 -32.83
C ARG A 432 15.86 21.84 -32.17
N GLN A 433 15.88 21.73 -30.85
CA GLN A 433 14.75 21.24 -30.05
C GLN A 433 13.65 22.31 -29.92
N VAL A 434 13.04 22.64 -31.05
CA VAL A 434 11.94 23.61 -31.13
C VAL A 434 10.62 22.85 -31.10
N HIS A 435 9.72 23.27 -30.20
CA HIS A 435 8.38 22.72 -30.07
C HIS A 435 7.27 23.76 -30.32
N SER A 436 7.64 25.04 -30.41
CA SER A 436 6.69 26.13 -30.66
C SER A 436 6.69 26.51 -32.12
N LEU A 437 5.50 26.76 -32.65
CA LEU A 437 5.36 27.45 -33.93
C LEU A 437 5.98 28.86 -33.85
N PRO A 438 6.41 29.43 -34.98
CA PRO A 438 6.83 30.82 -35.05
C PRO A 438 5.75 31.77 -34.51
N ALA A 439 6.17 32.88 -33.91
CA ALA A 439 5.25 33.87 -33.33
C ALA A 439 4.68 34.86 -34.37
N ARG A 440 5.40 35.08 -35.48
CA ARG A 440 4.98 35.96 -36.56
C ARG A 440 4.16 35.19 -37.61
N ALA A 441 3.10 35.81 -38.11
CA ALA A 441 2.21 35.20 -39.11
C ALA A 441 2.93 34.83 -40.41
N GLU A 442 3.86 35.67 -40.87
CA GLU A 442 4.70 35.40 -42.06
C GLU A 442 5.54 34.12 -41.90
N ASP A 443 6.13 33.92 -40.72
CA ASP A 443 6.95 32.74 -40.42
C ASP A 443 6.08 31.47 -40.26
N VAL A 444 4.83 31.62 -39.82
CA VAL A 444 3.84 30.52 -39.83
C VAL A 444 3.44 30.16 -41.25
N ALA A 445 3.31 31.13 -42.16
CA ALA A 445 3.04 30.89 -43.58
C ALA A 445 4.22 30.15 -44.26
N ALA A 446 5.45 30.55 -43.95
CA ALA A 446 6.66 29.84 -44.35
C ALA A 446 6.64 28.38 -43.90
N PHE A 447 6.33 28.16 -42.63
CA PHE A 447 6.24 26.83 -42.05
C PHE A 447 5.10 25.98 -42.65
N ALA A 448 3.95 26.59 -42.93
CA ALA A 448 2.83 25.91 -43.59
C ALA A 448 3.22 25.41 -44.98
N THR A 449 4.00 26.21 -45.72
CA THR A 449 4.58 25.82 -47.02
C THR A 449 5.48 24.59 -46.86
N PHE A 450 6.36 24.57 -45.85
CA PHE A 450 7.22 23.42 -45.56
C PHE A 450 6.44 22.17 -45.12
N MET A 451 5.31 22.35 -44.45
CA MET A 451 4.37 21.28 -44.12
C MET A 451 3.62 20.74 -45.36
N GLY A 452 3.74 21.39 -46.52
CA GLY A 452 3.09 20.99 -47.77
C GLY A 452 1.67 21.54 -47.95
N TYR A 453 1.28 22.58 -47.20
CA TYR A 453 -0.01 23.24 -47.36
C TYR A 453 0.07 24.32 -48.44
N ALA A 454 -0.96 24.40 -49.28
CA ALA A 454 -1.09 25.47 -50.28
C ALA A 454 -1.51 26.81 -49.65
N ASP A 455 -2.18 26.77 -48.50
CA ASP A 455 -2.69 27.93 -47.77
C ASP A 455 -2.34 27.84 -46.27
N PRO A 456 -1.69 28.86 -45.68
CA PRO A 456 -1.41 28.93 -44.25
C PRO A 456 -2.65 28.81 -43.36
N ALA A 457 -3.80 29.33 -43.78
CA ALA A 457 -5.03 29.24 -42.99
C ALA A 457 -5.60 27.81 -42.97
N GLY A 458 -5.37 27.01 -44.02
CA GLY A 458 -5.63 25.57 -44.04
C GLY A 458 -4.84 24.83 -42.97
N PHE A 459 -3.52 25.03 -42.92
CA PHE A 459 -2.65 24.43 -41.89
C PHE A 459 -3.11 24.79 -40.47
N ALA A 460 -3.38 26.08 -40.25
CA ALA A 460 -3.77 26.57 -38.95
C ALA A 460 -5.10 25.98 -38.46
N ARG A 461 -6.09 25.81 -39.34
CA ARG A 461 -7.36 25.16 -39.02
C ARG A 461 -7.18 23.69 -38.64
N ASP A 462 -6.38 22.94 -39.39
CA ASP A 462 -6.11 21.52 -39.10
C ASP A 462 -5.40 21.34 -37.77
N LEU A 463 -4.41 22.18 -37.47
CA LEU A 463 -3.71 22.15 -36.19
C LEU A 463 -4.66 22.50 -35.04
N ALA A 464 -5.43 23.58 -35.15
CA ALA A 464 -6.39 23.96 -34.13
C ALA A 464 -7.43 22.87 -33.86
N ALA A 465 -8.00 22.28 -34.92
CA ALA A 465 -8.95 21.18 -34.82
C ALA A 465 -8.34 19.93 -34.17
N THR A 466 -7.06 19.66 -34.43
CA THR A 466 -6.33 18.55 -33.80
C THR A 466 -6.16 18.78 -32.30
N LEU A 467 -5.71 19.98 -31.89
CA LEU A 467 -5.56 20.33 -30.47
C LEU A 467 -6.91 20.27 -29.73
N ASP A 468 -7.97 20.81 -30.33
CA ASP A 468 -9.31 20.79 -29.73
C ASP A 468 -9.84 19.35 -29.55
N ARG A 469 -9.61 18.47 -30.53
CA ARG A 469 -10.04 17.06 -30.48
C ARG A 469 -9.27 16.25 -29.42
N VAL A 470 -7.96 16.46 -29.31
CA VAL A 470 -7.14 15.83 -28.25
C VAL A 470 -7.64 16.27 -26.88
N ARG A 471 -7.88 17.58 -26.69
CA ARG A 471 -8.41 18.13 -25.44
C ARG A 471 -9.76 17.51 -25.06
N ALA A 472 -10.65 17.33 -26.03
CA ALA A 472 -11.95 16.71 -25.80
C ALA A 472 -11.84 15.24 -25.35
N HIS A 473 -10.98 14.45 -26.00
CA HIS A 473 -10.72 13.06 -25.59
C HIS A 473 -10.06 12.98 -24.22
N TYR A 474 -9.12 13.87 -23.94
CA TYR A 474 -8.45 13.96 -22.65
C TYR A 474 -9.46 14.22 -21.52
N ALA A 475 -10.31 15.25 -21.66
CA ALA A 475 -11.35 15.56 -20.68
C ALA A 475 -12.31 14.38 -20.47
N ALA A 476 -12.81 13.78 -21.55
CA ALA A 476 -13.77 12.68 -21.48
C ALA A 476 -13.25 11.43 -20.75
N VAL A 477 -11.94 11.15 -20.81
CA VAL A 477 -11.32 10.03 -20.10
C VAL A 477 -11.15 10.33 -18.61
N PHE A 478 -10.70 11.55 -18.27
CA PHE A 478 -10.37 11.90 -16.89
C PHE A 478 -11.55 12.40 -16.04
N GLU A 479 -12.64 12.90 -16.62
CA GLU A 479 -13.88 13.24 -15.88
C GLU A 479 -14.59 12.01 -15.31
N ARG A 480 -14.28 10.81 -15.82
CA ARG A 480 -14.88 9.53 -15.37
C ARG A 480 -14.13 8.89 -14.20
N ILE A 481 -13.04 9.48 -13.73
CA ILE A 481 -12.23 8.98 -12.61
C ILE A 481 -12.66 9.75 -11.34
N PRO A 482 -13.32 9.11 -10.35
CA PRO A 482 -13.78 9.78 -9.13
C PRO A 482 -12.60 10.36 -8.34
N ASP A 483 -12.73 11.60 -7.83
CA ASP A 483 -11.79 12.15 -6.84
C ASP A 483 -12.02 11.47 -5.47
N PRO A 484 -11.06 10.69 -4.94
CA PRO A 484 -11.23 10.00 -3.66
C PRO A 484 -11.46 10.92 -2.47
N LEU A 485 -11.10 12.21 -2.60
CA LEU A 485 -11.27 13.18 -1.51
C LEU A 485 -12.65 13.84 -1.49
N GLY A 486 -13.42 13.78 -2.58
CA GLY A 486 -14.80 14.31 -2.68
C GLY A 486 -14.98 15.80 -2.29
N PRO A 487 -16.10 16.44 -2.69
CA PRO A 487 -16.42 17.82 -2.29
C PRO A 487 -17.05 17.92 -0.88
N ALA A 488 -16.75 17.00 0.04
CA ALA A 488 -17.48 16.85 1.31
C ALA A 488 -16.74 17.33 2.57
N SER A 489 -15.59 18.01 2.43
CA SER A 489 -14.96 18.66 3.59
C SER A 489 -15.70 19.97 3.91
N ARG A 490 -16.30 20.06 5.11
CA ARG A 490 -16.84 21.33 5.66
C ARG A 490 -15.75 22.34 6.01
N VAL A 491 -14.50 21.89 6.01
CA VAL A 491 -13.32 22.69 6.28
C VAL A 491 -12.98 23.44 4.99
N GLY A 492 -13.25 24.74 4.94
CA GLY A 492 -12.62 25.64 3.95
C GLY A 492 -11.10 25.61 4.09
N GLU A 493 -10.35 26.17 3.14
CA GLU A 493 -8.88 26.22 3.25
C GLU A 493 -8.45 26.90 4.56
N ILE A 494 -8.03 26.11 5.57
CA ILE A 494 -7.45 26.63 6.80
C ILE A 494 -6.05 27.12 6.47
N ASP A 495 -5.84 28.43 6.50
CA ASP A 495 -4.54 29.02 6.26
C ASP A 495 -3.64 28.91 7.49
N LEU A 496 -2.72 27.94 7.47
CA LEU A 496 -1.71 27.78 8.51
C LEU A 496 -0.40 28.50 8.19
N SER A 497 -0.35 29.31 7.12
CA SER A 497 0.82 30.08 6.73
C SER A 497 1.06 31.29 7.66
N GLY A 498 2.27 31.83 7.64
CA GLY A 498 2.69 32.97 8.47
C GLY A 498 3.12 32.62 9.91
N ASP A 499 3.64 33.64 10.60
CA ASP A 499 4.23 33.53 11.95
C ASP A 499 3.31 34.05 13.07
N ASP A 500 2.17 34.66 12.73
CA ASP A 500 1.19 35.14 13.71
C ASP A 500 0.65 33.96 14.54
N PRO A 501 0.84 33.91 15.87
CA PRO A 501 0.38 32.80 16.70
C PRO A 501 -1.15 32.66 16.77
N ALA A 502 -1.91 33.69 16.40
CA ALA A 502 -3.38 33.67 16.44
C ALA A 502 -4.01 34.39 15.22
N PRO A 503 -3.84 33.87 13.99
CA PRO A 503 -4.45 34.46 12.80
C PRO A 503 -5.97 34.45 12.96
N ALA A 504 -6.60 35.62 12.91
CA ALA A 504 -8.01 35.82 13.26
C ALA A 504 -8.96 34.88 12.49
N ASP A 505 -8.76 34.72 11.18
CA ASP A 505 -9.61 33.88 10.32
C ASP A 505 -9.47 32.38 10.65
N THR A 506 -8.25 31.93 10.97
CA THR A 506 -7.97 30.54 11.35
C THR A 506 -8.53 30.22 12.73
N VAL A 507 -8.40 31.14 13.68
CA VAL A 507 -9.00 31.02 15.01
C VAL A 507 -10.53 30.95 14.91
N ALA A 508 -11.14 31.80 14.10
CA ALA A 508 -12.59 31.80 13.86
C ALA A 508 -13.05 30.48 13.23
N ALA A 509 -12.32 29.95 12.23
CA ALA A 509 -12.63 28.68 11.58
C ALA A 509 -12.55 27.49 12.54
N LEU A 510 -11.49 27.38 13.35
CA LEU A 510 -11.34 26.29 14.33
C LEU A 510 -12.37 26.39 15.46
N THR A 511 -12.70 27.61 15.90
CA THR A 511 -13.77 27.83 16.90
C THR A 511 -15.13 27.41 16.34
N ALA A 512 -15.43 27.74 15.08
CA ALA A 512 -16.67 27.33 14.41
C ALA A 512 -16.78 25.81 14.24
N LEU A 513 -15.64 25.11 14.14
CA LEU A 513 -15.59 23.64 14.13
C LEU A 513 -15.82 23.02 15.52
N GLY A 514 -15.75 23.80 16.60
CA GLY A 514 -16.01 23.34 17.97
C GLY A 514 -14.78 23.11 18.84
N PHE A 515 -13.60 23.56 18.43
CA PHE A 515 -12.40 23.53 19.28
C PHE A 515 -12.40 24.69 20.28
N ALA A 516 -12.17 24.41 21.56
CA ALA A 516 -12.14 25.40 22.63
C ALA A 516 -10.78 26.12 22.74
N GLU A 517 -9.68 25.48 22.32
CA GLU A 517 -8.32 26.03 22.42
C GLU A 517 -7.63 26.20 21.05
N PRO A 518 -8.18 27.02 20.12
CA PRO A 518 -7.72 27.11 18.73
C PRO A 518 -6.26 27.57 18.59
N VAL A 519 -5.79 28.49 19.44
CA VAL A 519 -4.40 28.99 19.42
C VAL A 519 -3.39 27.87 19.69
N ARG A 520 -3.66 27.00 20.68
CA ARG A 520 -2.80 25.86 21.00
C ARG A 520 -2.82 24.81 19.88
N LEU A 521 -3.99 24.63 19.25
CA LEU A 521 -4.18 23.77 18.10
C LEU A 521 -3.31 24.22 16.91
N ILE A 522 -3.36 25.52 16.56
CA ILE A 522 -2.57 26.12 15.47
C ILE A 522 -1.07 25.90 15.68
N ALA A 523 -0.57 26.15 16.90
CA ALA A 523 0.84 25.93 17.23
C ALA A 523 1.26 24.46 17.03
N THR A 524 0.39 23.52 17.39
CA THR A 524 0.61 22.08 17.24
C THR A 524 0.60 21.68 15.76
N LEU A 525 -0.40 22.13 15.00
CA LEU A 525 -0.54 21.88 13.56
C LEU A 525 0.63 22.44 12.74
N ARG A 526 1.08 23.66 13.05
CA ARG A 526 2.30 24.21 12.45
C ARG A 526 3.52 23.37 12.82
N GLY A 527 3.61 22.88 14.06
CA GLY A 527 4.66 21.94 14.48
C GLY A 527 4.65 20.63 13.67
N TRP A 528 3.47 20.10 13.35
CA TRP A 528 3.30 18.93 12.48
C TRP A 528 3.80 19.22 11.06
N LEU A 529 3.36 20.31 10.45
CA LEU A 529 3.73 20.71 9.09
C LEU A 529 5.18 21.20 8.96
N ALA A 530 5.80 21.64 10.06
CA ALA A 530 7.23 21.94 10.14
C ALA A 530 8.10 20.70 10.42
N GLY A 531 7.51 19.53 10.64
CA GLY A 531 8.23 18.28 10.88
C GLY A 531 8.90 18.18 12.24
N ARG A 532 8.39 18.90 13.26
CA ARG A 532 8.90 18.82 14.64
C ARG A 532 8.62 17.46 15.28
N VAL A 533 7.55 16.79 14.84
CA VAL A 533 7.18 15.44 15.25
C VAL A 533 7.99 14.41 14.46
N ARG A 534 8.56 13.39 15.13
CA ARG A 534 9.39 12.34 14.50
C ARG A 534 8.71 11.71 13.28
N ALA A 535 7.43 11.40 13.40
CA ALA A 535 6.62 10.81 12.33
C ALA A 535 6.48 11.69 11.08
N LEU A 536 6.62 13.01 11.25
CA LEU A 536 6.39 14.03 10.22
C LEU A 536 7.69 14.70 9.76
N ARG A 537 8.87 14.15 10.08
CA ARG A 537 10.15 14.74 9.67
C ARG A 537 10.37 14.74 8.16
N SER A 538 10.03 13.64 7.50
CA SER A 538 10.20 13.52 6.05
C SER A 538 9.24 14.46 5.32
N GLU A 539 9.69 15.06 4.22
CA GLU A 539 8.86 15.88 3.33
C GLU A 539 7.59 15.14 2.88
N ARG A 540 7.72 13.87 2.48
CA ARG A 540 6.58 13.02 2.10
C ARG A 540 5.52 12.89 3.19
N ALA A 541 5.92 12.73 4.44
CA ALA A 541 4.98 12.67 5.57
C ALA A 541 4.27 14.00 5.80
N ARG A 542 4.95 15.13 5.60
CA ARG A 542 4.37 16.48 5.69
C ARG A 542 3.36 16.74 4.57
N GLU A 543 3.66 16.33 3.35
CA GLU A 543 2.72 16.39 2.22
C GLU A 543 1.48 15.51 2.45
N LEU A 544 1.67 14.30 2.94
CA LEU A 544 0.58 13.40 3.32
C LEU A 544 -0.29 14.03 4.41
N MET A 545 0.33 14.52 5.48
CA MET A 545 -0.38 15.18 6.58
C MET A 545 -1.13 16.40 6.10
N ALA A 546 -0.52 17.31 5.34
CA ALA A 546 -1.17 18.52 4.82
C ALA A 546 -2.44 18.18 4.02
N ARG A 547 -2.42 17.10 3.23
CA ARG A 547 -3.59 16.64 2.45
C ARG A 547 -4.68 16.00 3.31
N LEU A 548 -4.30 15.28 4.37
CA LEU A 548 -5.23 14.58 5.26
C LEU A 548 -5.78 15.47 6.36
N LEU A 549 -5.11 16.59 6.63
CA LEU A 549 -5.40 17.47 7.75
C LEU A 549 -6.86 17.96 7.79
N PRO A 550 -7.50 18.38 6.67
CA PRO A 550 -8.90 18.80 6.70
C PRO A 550 -9.84 17.69 7.17
N ALA A 551 -9.69 16.47 6.61
CA ALA A 551 -10.50 15.32 6.98
C ALA A 551 -10.25 14.89 8.44
N LEU A 552 -8.99 14.94 8.88
CA LEU A 552 -8.62 14.63 10.26
C LEU A 552 -9.24 15.62 11.25
N LEU A 553 -9.19 16.93 10.96
CA LEU A 553 -9.78 17.95 11.81
C LEU A 553 -11.31 17.85 11.87
N ASP A 554 -11.97 17.61 10.73
CA ASP A 554 -13.43 17.40 10.70
C ASP A 554 -13.86 16.19 11.52
N ALA A 555 -13.15 15.07 11.40
CA ALA A 555 -13.43 13.85 12.17
C ALA A 555 -13.23 14.04 13.69
N LEU A 556 -12.18 14.76 14.09
CA LEU A 556 -11.89 15.09 15.49
C LEU A 556 -12.89 16.10 16.06
N ALA A 557 -13.30 17.09 15.26
CA ALA A 557 -14.29 18.11 15.62
C ALA A 557 -15.67 17.49 15.92
N ARG A 558 -16.04 16.39 15.25
CA ARG A 558 -17.28 15.66 15.53
C ARG A 558 -17.29 14.88 16.84
N GLN A 559 -16.16 14.78 17.53
CA GLN A 559 -16.10 14.04 18.80
C GLN A 559 -16.72 14.85 19.95
N PRO A 560 -17.24 14.19 21.00
CA PRO A 560 -17.84 14.89 22.15
C PRO A 560 -16.90 15.86 22.86
N GLN A 561 -15.58 15.60 22.81
CA GLN A 561 -14.53 16.44 23.37
C GLN A 561 -13.42 16.64 22.32
N PRO A 562 -13.58 17.58 21.37
CA PRO A 562 -12.67 17.77 20.24
C PRO A 562 -11.21 18.01 20.66
N ASP A 563 -10.98 18.90 21.63
CA ASP A 563 -9.63 19.22 22.11
C ASP A 563 -8.93 18.00 22.75
N ALA A 564 -9.67 17.18 23.50
CA ALA A 564 -9.13 15.96 24.10
C ALA A 564 -8.82 14.88 23.04
N ALA A 565 -9.69 14.75 22.03
CA ALA A 565 -9.45 13.85 20.90
C ALA A 565 -8.21 14.29 20.09
N PHE A 566 -8.07 15.59 19.84
CA PHE A 566 -6.91 16.17 19.17
C PHE A 566 -5.62 15.94 19.97
N ALA A 567 -5.62 16.19 21.27
CA ALA A 567 -4.45 15.96 22.12
C ALA A 567 -4.00 14.49 22.11
N ARG A 568 -4.94 13.53 22.08
CA ARG A 568 -4.61 12.10 21.94
C ARG A 568 -4.11 11.76 20.54
N CYS A 569 -4.61 12.43 19.51
CA CYS A 569 -4.09 12.32 18.14
C CYS A 569 -2.63 12.81 18.05
N ASP A 570 -2.32 13.93 18.69
CA ASP A 570 -0.95 14.46 18.79
C ASP A 570 -0.03 13.46 19.48
N GLN A 571 -0.44 12.92 20.63
CA GLN A 571 0.33 11.88 21.34
C GLN A 571 0.55 10.62 20.51
N PHE A 572 -0.47 10.18 19.77
CA PHE A 572 -0.36 9.06 18.84
C PHE A 572 0.69 9.36 17.77
N LEU A 573 0.61 10.50 17.09
CA LEU A 573 1.58 10.90 16.07
C LEU A 573 3.01 11.08 16.64
N ALA A 574 3.13 11.59 17.87
CA ALA A 574 4.40 11.78 18.56
C ALA A 574 5.15 10.46 18.85
N ARG A 575 4.40 9.37 19.11
CA ARG A 575 4.96 8.05 19.39
C ARG A 575 5.21 7.20 18.14
N LEU A 576 4.72 7.61 16.98
CA LEU A 576 4.99 6.91 15.72
C LEU A 576 6.49 6.99 15.33
N PRO A 577 7.15 5.86 15.05
CA PRO A 577 8.55 5.87 14.61
C PRO A 577 8.72 6.52 13.23
N ALA A 578 7.71 6.39 12.36
CA ALA A 578 7.60 7.01 11.05
C ALA A 578 6.12 7.22 10.67
N GLY A 579 5.79 8.36 10.06
CA GLY A 579 4.40 8.70 9.70
C GLY A 579 3.97 8.24 8.32
N VAL A 580 4.89 8.10 7.35
CA VAL A 580 4.54 7.77 5.95
C VAL A 580 3.67 6.51 5.83
N PRO A 581 3.96 5.36 6.48
CA PRO A 581 3.14 4.16 6.32
C PRO A 581 1.70 4.35 6.81
N ILE A 582 1.54 4.98 7.98
CA ILE A 582 0.24 5.21 8.62
C ILE A 582 -0.56 6.28 7.88
N LEU A 583 0.06 7.40 7.51
CA LEU A 583 -0.62 8.45 6.75
C LEU A 583 -0.99 7.96 5.35
N SER A 584 -0.14 7.16 4.70
CA SER A 584 -0.50 6.50 3.44
C SER A 584 -1.64 5.49 3.64
N LEU A 585 -1.78 4.90 4.82
CA LEU A 585 -2.92 4.06 5.14
C LEU A 585 -4.21 4.88 5.28
N PHE A 586 -4.19 6.00 5.98
CA PHE A 586 -5.33 6.92 6.07
C PHE A 586 -5.72 7.50 4.71
N GLU A 587 -4.73 7.82 3.86
CA GLU A 587 -4.98 8.22 2.48
C GLU A 587 -5.67 7.12 1.66
N ARG A 588 -5.27 5.86 1.84
CA ARG A 588 -5.88 4.70 1.16
C ARG A 588 -7.27 4.36 1.71
N HIS A 589 -7.52 4.65 2.98
CA HIS A 589 -8.75 4.28 3.68
C HIS A 589 -9.26 5.43 4.55
N PRO A 590 -9.90 6.46 3.96
CA PRO A 590 -10.35 7.64 4.71
C PRO A 590 -11.31 7.32 5.87
N ALA A 591 -12.10 6.24 5.75
CA ALA A 591 -12.96 5.76 6.83
C ALA A 591 -12.20 5.40 8.12
N LEU A 592 -10.89 5.12 8.06
CA LEU A 592 -10.06 4.92 9.25
C LEU A 592 -9.86 6.21 10.05
N ILE A 593 -9.92 7.37 9.42
CA ILE A 593 -9.79 8.66 10.11
C ILE A 593 -10.98 8.84 11.06
N GLU A 594 -12.20 8.54 10.60
CA GLU A 594 -13.41 8.56 11.42
C GLU A 594 -13.31 7.58 12.60
N ARG A 595 -12.85 6.36 12.33
CA ARG A 595 -12.73 5.30 13.33
C ARG A 595 -11.65 5.62 14.35
N LEU A 596 -10.52 6.15 13.90
CA LEU A 596 -9.48 6.68 14.76
C LEU A 596 -10.05 7.78 15.65
N ALA A 597 -10.72 8.79 15.08
CA ALA A 597 -11.29 9.89 15.84
C ALA A 597 -12.31 9.40 16.88
N ALA A 598 -13.15 8.42 16.54
CA ALA A 598 -14.08 7.78 17.47
C ALA A 598 -13.38 7.09 18.64
N ILE A 599 -12.31 6.33 18.38
CA ILE A 599 -11.49 5.68 19.41
C ILE A 599 -10.82 6.73 20.30
N LEU A 600 -10.18 7.72 19.69
CA LEU A 600 -9.50 8.81 20.41
C LEU A 600 -10.48 9.65 21.23
N GLY A 601 -11.71 9.83 20.77
CA GLY A 601 -12.75 10.59 21.48
C GLY A 601 -13.39 9.83 22.64
N ALA A 602 -13.69 8.54 22.47
CA ALA A 602 -14.54 7.78 23.38
C ALA A 602 -13.82 6.81 24.32
N ALA A 603 -12.60 6.37 24.00
CA ALA A 603 -11.90 5.31 24.74
C ALA A 603 -10.43 5.65 25.04
N PRO A 604 -10.15 6.39 26.13
CA PRO A 604 -8.79 6.69 26.60
C PRO A 604 -7.83 5.50 26.62
N SER A 605 -8.29 4.33 27.10
CA SER A 605 -7.44 3.13 27.20
C SER A 605 -7.03 2.57 25.83
N LEU A 606 -7.94 2.61 24.84
CA LEU A 606 -7.66 2.20 23.46
C LEU A 606 -6.77 3.23 22.75
N ALA A 607 -6.97 4.52 23.02
CA ALA A 607 -6.11 5.58 22.50
C ALA A 607 -4.67 5.42 23.00
N GLU A 608 -4.47 5.14 24.28
CA GLU A 608 -3.15 4.88 24.87
C GLU A 608 -2.52 3.60 24.33
N HIS A 609 -3.32 2.54 24.16
CA HIS A 609 -2.86 1.31 23.51
C HIS A 609 -2.37 1.58 22.09
N LEU A 610 -3.14 2.31 21.27
CA LEU A 610 -2.80 2.65 19.90
C LEU A 610 -1.56 3.55 19.79
N ALA A 611 -1.42 4.51 20.71
CA ALA A 611 -0.22 5.35 20.82
C ALA A 611 1.03 4.53 21.17
N SER A 612 0.88 3.44 21.92
CA SER A 612 1.98 2.57 22.33
C SER A 612 2.26 1.45 21.31
N HIS A 613 1.24 1.04 20.55
CA HIS A 613 1.30 -0.04 19.54
C HIS A 613 0.62 0.39 18.24
N PRO A 614 1.27 1.21 17.42
CA PRO A 614 0.66 1.71 16.18
C PRO A 614 0.24 0.64 15.18
N ALA A 615 0.88 -0.54 15.21
CA ALA A 615 0.51 -1.69 14.38
C ALA A 615 -0.91 -2.20 14.65
N ALA A 616 -1.49 -1.89 15.82
CA ALA A 616 -2.88 -2.23 16.13
C ALA A 616 -3.88 -1.55 15.18
N LEU A 617 -3.47 -0.48 14.49
CA LEU A 617 -4.28 0.18 13.46
C LEU A 617 -4.60 -0.76 12.29
N ASP A 618 -3.71 -1.69 11.95
CA ASP A 618 -3.94 -2.68 10.89
C ASP A 618 -5.14 -3.57 11.22
N ALA A 619 -5.40 -3.81 12.50
CA ALA A 619 -6.55 -4.57 12.96
C ALA A 619 -7.89 -3.84 12.71
N LEU A 620 -7.86 -2.52 12.50
CA LEU A 620 -9.03 -1.76 12.07
C LEU A 620 -9.31 -1.96 10.57
N LEU A 621 -8.33 -2.33 9.73
CA LEU A 621 -8.55 -2.54 8.29
C LEU A 621 -9.39 -3.78 7.97
N GLY A 622 -9.36 -4.77 8.86
CA GLY A 622 -10.04 -6.05 8.67
C GLY A 622 -11.56 -5.93 8.70
N ASP A 623 -12.22 -6.83 7.98
CA ASP A 623 -13.66 -7.06 8.14
C ASP A 623 -13.90 -7.66 9.54
N ALA A 624 -14.20 -6.79 10.51
CA ALA A 624 -14.35 -7.25 11.88
C ALA A 624 -15.67 -8.02 12.11
N ASP A 625 -16.51 -8.20 11.08
CA ASP A 625 -17.71 -9.00 11.13
C ASP A 625 -17.41 -10.47 10.73
N ALA A 626 -16.28 -10.72 10.07
CA ALA A 626 -15.82 -12.08 9.77
C ALA A 626 -15.24 -12.77 11.03
N PRO A 627 -15.66 -14.01 11.34
CA PRO A 627 -15.08 -14.76 12.44
C PRO A 627 -13.62 -15.12 12.12
N ALA A 628 -12.68 -14.46 12.80
CA ALA A 628 -11.28 -14.84 12.77
C ALA A 628 -11.10 -16.25 13.36
N ASP A 629 -10.13 -17.01 12.84
CA ASP A 629 -9.62 -18.26 13.46
C ASP A 629 -8.27 -17.95 14.12
N PRO A 630 -8.25 -17.59 15.42
CA PRO A 630 -7.01 -17.21 16.11
C PRO A 630 -6.00 -18.36 16.17
N ALA A 631 -6.47 -19.61 16.18
CA ALA A 631 -5.58 -20.77 16.20
C ALA A 631 -4.86 -20.95 14.87
N ARG A 632 -5.54 -20.76 13.74
CA ARG A 632 -4.89 -20.72 12.42
C ARG A 632 -3.94 -19.53 12.30
N LEU A 633 -4.33 -18.35 12.74
CA LEU A 633 -3.48 -17.16 12.72
C LEU A 633 -2.19 -17.35 13.51
N LEU A 634 -2.30 -17.80 14.76
CA LEU A 634 -1.14 -18.07 15.61
C LEU A 634 -0.25 -19.17 15.03
N ARG A 635 -0.82 -20.27 14.52
CA ARG A 635 -0.04 -21.32 13.85
C ARG A 635 0.76 -20.79 12.66
N ALA A 636 0.17 -19.90 11.85
CA ALA A 636 0.87 -19.31 10.71
C ALA A 636 2.01 -18.38 11.16
N ARG A 637 1.77 -17.53 12.16
CA ARG A 637 2.79 -16.59 12.69
C ARG A 637 3.91 -17.29 13.46
N LEU A 638 3.61 -18.43 14.11
CA LEU A 638 4.58 -19.22 14.86
C LEU A 638 5.42 -20.17 13.99
N ALA A 639 5.13 -20.27 12.68
CA ALA A 639 5.85 -21.17 11.78
C ALA A 639 7.36 -20.89 11.73
N ASP A 640 7.74 -19.62 11.83
CA ASP A 640 9.14 -19.16 11.78
C ASP A 640 9.76 -18.95 13.18
N ALA A 641 9.06 -19.30 14.27
CA ALA A 641 9.57 -19.10 15.62
C ALA A 641 10.76 -20.03 15.91
N THR A 642 11.89 -19.46 16.31
CA THR A 642 13.14 -20.22 16.52
C THR A 642 13.27 -20.81 17.93
N GLY A 643 12.42 -20.37 18.87
CA GLY A 643 12.45 -20.82 20.26
C GLY A 643 11.25 -20.36 21.09
N LEU A 644 11.31 -20.64 22.41
CA LEU A 644 10.25 -20.31 23.35
C LEU A 644 10.03 -18.79 23.49
N GLU A 645 11.11 -18.00 23.50
CA GLU A 645 11.03 -16.54 23.63
C GLU A 645 10.29 -15.92 22.45
N ASP A 646 10.63 -16.30 21.22
CA ASP A 646 9.91 -15.91 20.00
C ASP A 646 8.43 -16.31 20.09
N ALA A 647 8.15 -17.54 20.52
CA ALA A 647 6.78 -18.02 20.63
C ALA A 647 5.95 -17.20 21.64
N ILE A 648 6.54 -16.80 22.77
CA ILE A 648 5.90 -15.93 23.76
C ILE A 648 5.65 -14.54 23.16
N LEU A 649 6.65 -13.95 22.50
CA LEU A 649 6.56 -12.61 21.90
C LEU A 649 5.49 -12.56 20.80
N ILE A 650 5.54 -13.48 19.85
CA ILE A 650 4.59 -13.57 18.72
C ILE A 650 3.16 -13.78 19.23
N THR A 651 2.98 -14.68 20.20
CA THR A 651 1.66 -14.94 20.79
C THR A 651 1.14 -13.71 21.51
N ARG A 652 1.98 -13.02 22.30
CA ARG A 652 1.60 -11.81 23.04
C ARG A 652 1.15 -10.72 22.08
N ARG A 653 1.96 -10.41 21.08
CA ARG A 653 1.65 -9.40 20.07
C ARG A 653 0.32 -9.69 19.37
N THR A 654 0.12 -10.94 18.95
CA THR A 654 -1.11 -11.37 18.28
C THR A 654 -2.33 -11.23 19.20
N VAL A 655 -2.23 -11.62 20.47
CA VAL A 655 -3.32 -11.45 21.44
C VAL A 655 -3.68 -9.98 21.63
N ARG A 656 -2.68 -9.10 21.72
CA ARG A 656 -2.89 -7.65 21.92
C ARG A 656 -3.54 -6.99 20.70
N GLU A 657 -3.08 -7.32 19.50
CA GLU A 657 -3.65 -6.84 18.24
C GLU A 657 -5.12 -7.28 18.06
N GLU A 658 -5.42 -8.56 18.31
CA GLU A 658 -6.78 -9.10 18.17
C GLU A 658 -7.73 -8.57 19.27
N ASP A 659 -7.28 -8.45 20.53
CA ASP A 659 -8.11 -7.88 21.60
C ASP A 659 -8.42 -6.40 21.36
N PHE A 660 -7.48 -5.64 20.77
CA PHE A 660 -7.74 -4.28 20.31
C PHE A 660 -8.82 -4.26 19.22
N ALA A 661 -8.73 -5.13 18.20
CA ALA A 661 -9.71 -5.23 17.13
C ALA A 661 -11.12 -5.53 17.65
N ILE A 662 -11.23 -6.50 18.57
CA ILE A 662 -12.51 -6.86 19.21
C ILE A 662 -13.04 -5.67 20.02
N SER A 663 -12.19 -4.96 20.75
CA SER A 663 -12.58 -3.79 21.55
C SER A 663 -13.08 -2.64 20.67
N ALA A 664 -12.40 -2.35 19.57
CA ALA A 664 -12.81 -1.34 18.61
C ALA A 664 -14.16 -1.69 17.95
N ALA A 665 -14.34 -2.94 17.50
CA ALA A 665 -15.60 -3.40 16.94
C ALA A 665 -16.77 -3.33 17.93
N THR A 666 -16.50 -3.62 19.22
CA THR A 666 -17.50 -3.49 20.29
C THR A 666 -17.86 -2.02 20.53
N LEU A 667 -16.87 -1.11 20.54
CA LEU A 667 -17.06 0.34 20.70
C LEU A 667 -17.89 0.95 19.56
N GLU A 668 -17.67 0.45 18.34
CA GLU A 668 -18.38 0.83 17.12
C GLU A 668 -19.78 0.17 17.02
N ALA A 669 -20.17 -0.65 18.01
CA ALA A 669 -21.42 -1.43 18.03
C ALA A 669 -21.61 -2.37 16.81
N ARG A 670 -20.51 -2.80 16.18
CA ARG A 670 -20.54 -3.78 15.07
C ARG A 670 -20.66 -5.22 15.56
N ILE A 671 -20.18 -5.48 16.77
CA ILE A 671 -20.38 -6.75 17.47
C ILE A 671 -20.95 -6.48 18.87
N ASP A 672 -21.82 -7.37 19.33
CA ASP A 672 -22.38 -7.33 20.68
C ASP A 672 -21.46 -8.02 21.71
N ALA A 673 -21.90 -8.03 22.97
CA ALA A 673 -21.14 -8.64 24.06
C ALA A 673 -21.01 -10.17 23.95
N ASP A 674 -21.91 -10.86 23.24
CA ASP A 674 -21.83 -12.31 23.01
C ASP A 674 -20.74 -12.63 21.99
N ALA A 675 -20.79 -11.99 20.83
CA ALA A 675 -19.80 -12.15 19.78
C ALA A 675 -18.40 -11.75 20.29
N ALA A 676 -18.30 -10.64 21.04
CA ALA A 676 -17.06 -10.21 21.64
C ALA A 676 -16.51 -11.21 22.67
N GLY A 677 -17.38 -11.81 23.49
CA GLY A 677 -17.01 -12.83 24.48
C GLY A 677 -16.50 -14.12 23.86
N LEU A 678 -17.18 -14.60 22.81
CA LEU A 678 -16.78 -15.79 22.06
C LEU A 678 -15.42 -15.60 21.40
N ARG A 679 -15.19 -14.46 20.75
CA ARG A 679 -13.92 -14.15 20.07
C ARG A 679 -12.76 -14.05 21.04
N ARG A 680 -12.92 -13.35 22.17
CA ARG A 680 -11.87 -13.28 23.21
C ARG A 680 -11.55 -14.63 23.82
N ALA A 681 -12.56 -15.46 24.06
CA ALA A 681 -12.35 -16.81 24.57
C ALA A 681 -11.66 -17.71 23.56
N ALA A 682 -12.00 -17.63 22.27
CA ALA A 682 -11.30 -18.35 21.21
C ALA A 682 -9.83 -17.92 21.09
N LEU A 683 -9.56 -16.61 21.23
CA LEU A 683 -8.20 -16.07 21.26
C LEU A 683 -7.40 -16.59 22.46
N ALA A 684 -7.99 -16.60 23.66
CA ALA A 684 -7.38 -17.14 24.86
C ALA A 684 -7.12 -18.66 24.73
N ASP A 685 -8.10 -19.43 24.25
CA ASP A 685 -7.97 -20.87 24.00
C ASP A 685 -6.79 -21.15 23.04
N ALA A 686 -6.68 -20.38 21.96
CA ALA A 686 -5.63 -20.53 20.96
C ALA A 686 -4.24 -20.18 21.53
N ALA A 687 -4.12 -19.09 22.29
CA ALA A 687 -2.87 -18.69 22.94
C ALA A 687 -2.41 -19.73 23.97
N LEU A 688 -3.33 -20.23 24.81
CA LEU A 688 -3.06 -21.28 25.79
C LEU A 688 -2.56 -22.57 25.10
N ALA A 689 -3.24 -22.99 24.03
CA ALA A 689 -2.85 -24.17 23.28
C ALA A 689 -1.50 -24.01 22.57
N ALA A 690 -1.26 -22.85 21.95
CA ALA A 690 -0.03 -22.57 21.19
C ALA A 690 1.24 -22.59 22.07
N LEU A 691 1.15 -22.10 23.31
CA LEU A 691 2.31 -22.03 24.21
C LEU A 691 2.59 -23.32 24.99
N LEU A 692 1.62 -24.21 25.13
CA LEU A 692 1.78 -25.41 25.97
C LEU A 692 2.92 -26.31 25.47
N ALA A 693 2.94 -26.63 24.18
CA ALA A 693 3.94 -27.53 23.61
C ALA A 693 5.37 -26.92 23.62
N PRO A 694 5.60 -25.66 23.18
CA PRO A 694 6.90 -25.00 23.29
C PRO A 694 7.44 -24.92 24.72
N VAL A 695 6.60 -24.57 25.70
CA VAL A 695 7.01 -24.51 27.11
C VAL A 695 7.43 -25.88 27.62
N LEU A 696 6.64 -26.92 27.37
CA LEU A 696 6.96 -28.27 27.81
C LEU A 696 8.21 -28.82 27.10
N ALA A 697 8.41 -28.48 25.83
CA ALA A 697 9.61 -28.86 25.08
C ALA A 697 10.86 -28.19 25.66
N ASP A 698 10.80 -26.89 25.94
CA ASP A 698 11.90 -26.15 26.59
C ASP A 698 12.22 -26.73 27.97
N PHE A 699 11.19 -26.93 28.80
CA PHE A 699 11.34 -27.49 30.14
C PHE A 699 11.96 -28.89 30.09
N ALA A 700 11.59 -29.70 29.10
CA ALA A 700 12.14 -31.03 28.90
C ALA A 700 13.64 -31.04 28.52
N ARG A 701 14.17 -29.98 27.91
CA ARG A 701 15.62 -29.87 27.65
C ARG A 701 16.43 -29.85 28.95
N ARG A 702 15.88 -29.26 30.02
CA ARG A 702 16.54 -29.11 31.32
C ARG A 702 16.34 -30.30 32.25
N TYR A 703 15.16 -30.92 32.20
CA TYR A 703 14.76 -31.94 33.20
C TYR A 703 14.33 -33.28 32.60
N GLY A 704 14.44 -33.47 31.29
CA GLY A 704 13.98 -34.69 30.62
C GLY A 704 12.45 -34.74 30.49
N ARG A 705 11.89 -35.93 30.26
CA ARG A 705 10.44 -36.15 30.11
C ARG A 705 9.96 -37.26 31.04
N VAL A 706 8.77 -37.07 31.62
CA VAL A 706 8.03 -38.15 32.29
C VAL A 706 7.38 -39.02 31.22
N ARG A 707 7.80 -40.28 31.10
CA ARG A 707 7.34 -41.17 30.03
C ARG A 707 5.83 -41.45 30.14
N GLY A 708 5.08 -41.14 29.09
CA GLY A 708 3.62 -41.27 29.08
C GLY A 708 2.90 -40.25 29.97
N GLY A 709 3.64 -39.31 30.58
CA GLY A 709 3.08 -38.23 31.37
C GLY A 709 2.65 -37.06 30.48
N ALA A 710 1.57 -36.38 30.86
CA ALA A 710 1.04 -35.24 30.12
C ALA A 710 0.40 -34.21 31.05
N LEU A 711 0.35 -32.96 30.58
CA LEU A 711 -0.31 -31.83 31.24
C LEU A 711 -1.49 -31.36 30.39
N ALA A 712 -2.61 -31.05 31.04
CA ALA A 712 -3.80 -30.45 30.45
C ALA A 712 -4.12 -29.11 31.11
N VAL A 713 -4.64 -28.19 30.31
CA VAL A 713 -5.04 -26.84 30.74
C VAL A 713 -6.56 -26.77 30.76
N VAL A 714 -7.11 -26.50 31.94
CA VAL A 714 -8.53 -26.26 32.16
C VAL A 714 -8.73 -24.78 32.40
N VAL A 715 -9.63 -24.17 31.64
CA VAL A 715 -10.04 -22.78 31.83
C VAL A 715 -11.42 -22.72 32.50
N LEU A 716 -11.58 -21.83 33.47
CA LEU A 716 -12.81 -21.63 34.24
C LEU A 716 -13.31 -20.18 34.09
N GLY A 717 -14.30 -19.80 34.89
CA GLY A 717 -14.79 -18.42 34.97
C GLY A 717 -15.32 -17.89 33.64
N LYS A 718 -15.01 -16.64 33.33
CA LYS A 718 -15.52 -15.97 32.11
C LYS A 718 -14.92 -16.53 30.82
N ALA A 719 -13.66 -16.95 30.85
CA ALA A 719 -13.01 -17.63 29.72
C ALA A 719 -13.58 -19.05 29.50
N GLY A 720 -13.86 -19.78 30.58
CA GLY A 720 -14.59 -21.04 30.57
C GLY A 720 -15.98 -20.93 29.97
N GLY A 721 -16.76 -19.92 30.40
CA GLY A 721 -18.09 -19.66 29.84
C GLY A 721 -18.13 -19.03 28.45
N ARG A 722 -16.98 -18.65 27.88
CA ARG A 722 -16.87 -17.90 26.63
C ARG A 722 -17.57 -16.53 26.65
N GLU A 723 -17.48 -15.85 27.79
CA GLU A 723 -18.10 -14.56 28.08
C GLU A 723 -17.02 -13.53 28.50
N MET A 724 -15.84 -13.61 27.91
CA MET A 724 -14.73 -12.72 28.27
C MET A 724 -15.02 -11.27 27.87
N MET A 725 -14.74 -10.35 28.77
CA MET A 725 -14.73 -8.91 28.50
C MET A 725 -13.30 -8.40 28.36
N ALA A 726 -13.13 -7.18 27.83
CA ALA A 726 -11.83 -6.52 27.78
C ALA A 726 -11.13 -6.56 29.15
N GLY A 727 -9.85 -6.90 29.16
CA GLY A 727 -9.08 -7.05 30.39
C GLY A 727 -9.64 -8.08 31.38
N SER A 728 -10.23 -9.19 30.95
CA SER A 728 -10.56 -10.29 31.85
C SER A 728 -9.31 -11.08 32.25
N ASP A 729 -9.28 -11.58 33.48
CA ASP A 729 -8.24 -12.51 33.94
C ASP A 729 -8.54 -13.93 33.43
N LEU A 730 -7.53 -14.80 33.38
CA LEU A 730 -7.67 -16.22 33.06
C LEU A 730 -7.69 -17.07 34.32
N ASP A 731 -8.88 -17.59 34.65
CA ASP A 731 -9.03 -18.60 35.70
C ASP A 731 -8.54 -19.96 35.19
N LEU A 732 -7.37 -20.41 35.62
CA LEU A 732 -6.72 -21.63 35.13
C LEU A 732 -6.57 -22.70 36.21
N MET A 733 -6.76 -23.96 35.80
CA MET A 733 -6.41 -25.15 36.55
C MET A 733 -5.58 -26.08 35.66
N LEU A 734 -4.42 -26.53 36.18
CA LEU A 734 -3.49 -27.39 35.45
C LEU A 734 -3.56 -28.80 36.04
N ILE A 735 -3.90 -29.77 35.19
CA ILE A 735 -4.09 -31.17 35.61
C ILE A 735 -3.13 -32.05 34.82
N TYR A 736 -2.38 -32.90 35.50
CA TYR A 736 -1.48 -33.87 34.87
C TYR A 736 -1.89 -35.31 35.17
N ASP A 737 -1.45 -36.22 34.32
CA ASP A 737 -1.57 -37.66 34.51
C ASP A 737 -0.29 -38.34 34.04
N HIS A 738 0.09 -39.45 34.68
CA HIS A 738 1.21 -40.29 34.28
C HIS A 738 0.98 -41.74 34.73
N PRO A 739 1.60 -42.73 34.08
CA PRO A 739 1.51 -44.13 34.52
C PRO A 739 2.06 -44.31 35.93
N GLU A 740 1.42 -45.18 36.74
CA GLU A 740 1.80 -45.42 38.15
C GLU A 740 3.25 -45.91 38.30
N GLY A 741 3.73 -46.73 37.37
CA GLY A 741 5.12 -47.22 37.35
C GLY A 741 6.18 -46.21 36.88
N VAL A 742 5.80 -44.95 36.59
CA VAL A 742 6.73 -43.89 36.19
C VAL A 742 6.77 -42.83 37.28
N THR A 743 7.83 -42.83 38.07
CA THR A 743 7.95 -41.98 39.28
C THR A 743 8.77 -40.72 39.06
N GLU A 744 9.60 -40.65 38.01
CA GLU A 744 10.49 -39.52 37.72
C GLU A 744 10.65 -39.24 36.20
N SER A 745 11.20 -38.08 35.88
CA SER A 745 11.58 -37.70 34.52
C SER A 745 12.92 -38.32 34.09
N ALA A 746 13.02 -38.75 32.84
CA ALA A 746 14.20 -39.40 32.28
C ALA A 746 14.72 -38.68 31.03
N ARG A 747 15.94 -39.01 30.60
CA ARG A 747 16.60 -38.48 29.37
C ARG A 747 16.84 -36.97 29.37
N GLY A 748 17.10 -36.39 30.54
CA GLY A 748 17.56 -35.00 30.67
C GLY A 748 18.74 -34.89 31.63
N PRO A 749 19.40 -33.71 31.67
CA PRO A 749 20.57 -33.48 32.52
C PRO A 749 20.30 -33.66 34.03
N ARG A 750 19.04 -33.51 34.47
CA ARG A 750 18.61 -33.67 35.87
C ARG A 750 17.22 -34.30 35.95
N ALA A 751 17.10 -35.43 36.63
CA ALA A 751 15.81 -36.07 36.90
C ALA A 751 15.02 -35.32 37.99
N LEU A 752 13.70 -35.31 37.88
CA LEU A 752 12.77 -34.80 38.89
C LEU A 752 11.66 -35.82 39.15
N PRO A 753 11.21 -35.99 40.41
CA PRO A 753 9.99 -36.74 40.70
C PRO A 753 8.80 -36.19 39.90
N ALA A 754 7.92 -37.06 39.40
CA ALA A 754 6.86 -36.70 38.44
C ALA A 754 5.97 -35.55 38.94
N GLY A 755 5.58 -35.56 40.22
CA GLY A 755 4.81 -34.47 40.81
C GLY A 755 5.56 -33.13 40.83
N GLN A 756 6.85 -33.13 41.17
CA GLN A 756 7.68 -31.94 41.13
C GLN A 756 7.95 -31.45 39.70
N TYR A 757 8.10 -32.39 38.76
CA TYR A 757 8.27 -32.09 37.33
C TYR A 757 7.08 -31.29 36.81
N PHE A 758 5.85 -31.80 36.99
CA PHE A 758 4.65 -31.11 36.52
C PHE A 758 4.34 -29.82 37.28
N ALA A 759 4.63 -29.75 38.58
CA ALA A 759 4.50 -28.50 39.33
C ALA A 759 5.42 -27.39 38.77
N ARG A 760 6.70 -27.71 38.50
CA ARG A 760 7.65 -26.74 37.92
C ARG A 760 7.34 -26.40 36.47
N ALA A 761 6.92 -27.39 35.67
CA ALA A 761 6.47 -27.15 34.30
C ALA A 761 5.23 -26.24 34.26
N ALA A 762 4.30 -26.43 35.18
CA ALA A 762 3.13 -25.57 35.37
C ALA A 762 3.53 -24.13 35.73
N HIS A 763 4.48 -23.94 36.66
CA HIS A 763 5.03 -22.61 36.95
C HIS A 763 5.67 -21.96 35.72
N ALA A 764 6.45 -22.70 34.94
CA ALA A 764 7.05 -22.18 33.71
C ALA A 764 5.99 -21.78 32.67
N TYR A 765 4.91 -22.55 32.56
CA TYR A 765 3.79 -22.25 31.67
C TYR A 765 3.02 -20.99 32.10
N VAL A 766 2.73 -20.84 33.39
CA VAL A 766 2.11 -19.62 33.94
C VAL A 766 3.03 -18.42 33.72
N ALA A 767 4.33 -18.57 33.97
CA ALA A 767 5.31 -17.51 33.75
C ALA A 767 5.35 -17.05 32.27
N ALA A 768 5.25 -17.98 31.32
CA ALA A 768 5.19 -17.64 29.89
C ALA A 768 3.95 -16.79 29.52
N LEU A 769 2.82 -17.01 30.21
CA LEU A 769 1.58 -16.24 30.00
C LEU A 769 1.61 -14.87 30.69
N THR A 770 2.29 -14.76 31.84
CA THR A 770 2.29 -13.55 32.68
C THR A 770 3.54 -12.70 32.52
N ALA A 771 4.57 -13.16 31.79
CA ALA A 771 5.83 -12.45 31.66
C ALA A 771 5.61 -11.01 31.13
N PRO A 772 6.18 -9.99 31.78
CA PRO A 772 6.12 -8.62 31.29
C PRO A 772 6.90 -8.51 29.97
N GLY A 773 6.51 -7.56 29.13
CA GLY A 773 7.19 -7.26 27.88
C GLY A 773 6.87 -5.84 27.41
N ALA A 774 7.54 -5.39 26.35
CA ALA A 774 7.29 -4.09 25.74
C ALA A 774 5.82 -3.88 25.36
N ASP A 775 5.13 -4.97 24.96
CA ASP A 775 3.72 -4.92 24.56
C ASP A 775 2.69 -5.00 25.72
N GLY A 776 3.19 -4.99 26.96
CA GLY A 776 2.42 -5.24 28.19
C GLY A 776 2.23 -6.72 28.49
N GLN A 777 1.37 -7.03 29.47
CA GLN A 777 1.04 -8.40 29.85
C GLN A 777 -0.01 -9.00 28.92
N MET A 778 0.15 -10.29 28.54
CA MET A 778 -0.82 -11.00 27.69
C MET A 778 -2.12 -11.28 28.47
N TYR A 779 -1.99 -11.98 29.60
CA TYR A 779 -3.10 -12.23 30.53
C TYR A 779 -2.59 -12.18 31.98
N ALA A 780 -3.41 -11.66 32.87
CA ALA A 780 -3.31 -12.00 34.29
C ALA A 780 -3.90 -13.40 34.48
N VAL A 781 -3.23 -14.24 35.26
CA VAL A 781 -3.66 -15.62 35.52
C VAL A 781 -4.08 -15.74 36.98
N ASP A 782 -5.30 -16.24 37.20
CA ASP A 782 -5.82 -16.61 38.51
C ASP A 782 -5.89 -18.13 38.62
N MET A 783 -5.26 -18.68 39.65
CA MET A 783 -5.25 -20.13 39.90
C MET A 783 -5.96 -20.50 41.21
N ARG A 784 -6.71 -19.57 41.83
CA ARG A 784 -7.34 -19.77 43.14
C ARG A 784 -8.43 -20.84 43.14
N LEU A 785 -8.99 -21.18 41.98
CA LEU A 785 -10.04 -22.19 41.83
C LEU A 785 -9.52 -23.64 41.74
N ARG A 786 -8.20 -23.86 41.85
CA ARG A 786 -7.63 -25.22 41.92
C ARG A 786 -7.92 -25.89 43.27
N PRO A 787 -7.91 -27.23 43.36
CA PRO A 787 -8.04 -27.97 44.62
C PRO A 787 -7.17 -27.40 45.75
N SER A 788 -7.77 -27.16 46.92
CA SER A 788 -7.14 -26.51 48.09
C SER A 788 -6.69 -25.06 47.88
N GLY A 789 -7.12 -24.40 46.80
CA GLY A 789 -6.86 -23.00 46.48
C GLY A 789 -5.38 -22.62 46.53
N ASN A 790 -5.07 -21.50 47.18
CA ASN A 790 -3.69 -21.02 47.32
C ASN A 790 -2.75 -21.97 48.07
N LYS A 791 -3.29 -22.87 48.90
CA LYS A 791 -2.50 -23.86 49.65
C LYS A 791 -2.25 -25.15 48.86
N GLY A 792 -2.94 -25.34 47.72
CA GLY A 792 -2.77 -26.48 46.84
C GLY A 792 -1.63 -26.32 45.82
N PRO A 793 -1.09 -27.43 45.29
CA PRO A 793 -0.04 -27.37 44.28
C PRO A 793 -0.56 -26.70 43.00
N VAL A 794 0.34 -26.04 42.27
CA VAL A 794 0.00 -25.30 41.03
C VAL A 794 -0.49 -26.23 39.91
N ALA A 795 -0.02 -27.48 39.90
CA ALA A 795 -0.54 -28.55 39.06
C ALA A 795 -0.99 -29.73 39.94
N VAL A 796 -2.18 -30.27 39.66
CA VAL A 796 -2.80 -31.35 40.43
C VAL A 796 -2.82 -32.63 39.60
N SER A 797 -2.53 -33.78 40.20
CA SER A 797 -2.67 -35.05 39.49
C SER A 797 -4.15 -35.40 39.28
N LEU A 798 -4.49 -36.05 38.17
CA LEU A 798 -5.87 -36.47 37.90
C LEU A 798 -6.48 -37.34 39.02
N PRO A 799 -5.75 -38.31 39.63
CA PRO A 799 -6.26 -39.04 40.79
C PRO A 799 -6.54 -38.13 42.00
N ALA A 800 -5.65 -37.18 42.29
CA ALA A 800 -5.84 -36.25 43.41
C ALA A 800 -7.03 -35.31 43.18
N PHE A 801 -7.24 -34.86 41.94
CA PHE A 801 -8.41 -34.07 41.55
C PHE A 801 -9.71 -34.85 41.81
N ARG A 802 -9.79 -36.11 41.36
CA ARG A 802 -10.95 -36.97 41.59
C ARG A 802 -11.24 -37.16 43.06
N ARG A 803 -10.22 -37.46 43.87
CA ARG A 803 -10.36 -37.64 45.32
C ARG A 803 -10.84 -36.36 46.02
N TYR A 804 -10.23 -35.22 45.72
CA TYR A 804 -10.62 -33.94 46.32
C TYR A 804 -12.09 -33.60 46.05
N HIS A 805 -12.54 -33.76 44.79
CA HIS A 805 -13.93 -33.53 44.44
C HIS A 805 -14.88 -34.66 44.85
N ALA A 806 -14.41 -35.81 45.31
CA ALA A 806 -15.26 -36.82 45.94
C ALA A 806 -15.48 -36.53 47.43
N GLU A 807 -14.43 -36.11 48.13
CA GLU A 807 -14.39 -36.13 49.60
C GLU A 807 -14.44 -34.75 50.27
N ALA A 808 -13.90 -33.70 49.63
CA ALA A 808 -13.58 -32.43 50.31
C ALA A 808 -14.13 -31.15 49.65
N ALA A 809 -14.49 -31.20 48.36
CA ALA A 809 -14.88 -30.00 47.62
C ALA A 809 -16.23 -29.42 48.05
N TRP A 810 -16.27 -28.10 48.23
CA TRP A 810 -17.47 -27.32 48.56
C TRP A 810 -18.39 -27.17 47.34
N THR A 811 -19.68 -26.91 47.59
CA THR A 811 -20.69 -26.71 46.54
C THR A 811 -20.30 -25.58 45.58
N TRP A 812 -19.76 -24.46 46.07
CA TRP A 812 -19.35 -23.33 45.22
C TRP A 812 -18.15 -23.67 44.30
N GLU A 813 -17.26 -24.58 44.71
CA GLU A 813 -16.18 -25.06 43.83
C GLU A 813 -16.75 -25.88 42.68
N ARG A 814 -17.80 -26.67 42.93
CA ARG A 814 -18.52 -27.43 41.89
C ARG A 814 -19.34 -26.51 40.99
N MET A 815 -19.92 -25.44 41.53
CA MET A 815 -20.58 -24.40 40.74
C MET A 815 -19.59 -23.79 39.73
N ALA A 816 -18.36 -23.48 40.16
CA ALA A 816 -17.32 -22.98 39.27
C ALA A 816 -16.95 -23.99 38.15
N LEU A 817 -16.96 -25.30 38.45
CA LEU A 817 -16.69 -26.36 37.47
C LEU A 817 -17.74 -26.46 36.36
N THR A 818 -18.97 -25.96 36.55
CA THR A 818 -19.99 -25.94 35.48
C THR A 818 -19.53 -25.14 34.24
N ARG A 819 -18.59 -24.20 34.42
CA ARG A 819 -18.01 -23.39 33.35
C ARG A 819 -16.67 -23.92 32.85
N ALA A 820 -16.16 -25.01 33.40
CA ALA A 820 -14.82 -25.49 33.10
C ALA A 820 -14.74 -26.10 31.69
N ARG A 821 -13.69 -25.75 30.95
CA ARG A 821 -13.39 -26.33 29.62
C ARG A 821 -11.92 -26.75 29.54
N VAL A 822 -11.67 -27.93 28.97
CA VAL A 822 -10.29 -28.41 28.72
C VAL A 822 -9.81 -27.93 27.35
N VAL A 823 -8.93 -26.94 27.34
CA VAL A 823 -8.57 -26.16 26.13
C VAL A 823 -7.25 -26.59 25.51
N ALA A 824 -6.32 -27.15 26.31
CA ALA A 824 -5.04 -27.63 25.82
C ALA A 824 -4.61 -28.94 26.51
N GLY A 825 -3.74 -29.68 25.83
CA GLY A 825 -3.21 -30.98 26.27
C GLY A 825 -3.53 -32.12 25.28
N PRO A 826 -2.94 -33.31 25.45
CA PRO A 826 -3.21 -34.46 24.58
C PRO A 826 -4.67 -34.91 24.65
N ALA A 827 -5.24 -35.31 23.50
CA ALA A 827 -6.67 -35.65 23.38
C ALA A 827 -7.16 -36.67 24.42
N GLY A 828 -6.36 -37.73 24.68
CA GLY A 828 -6.70 -38.74 25.69
C GLY A 828 -6.78 -38.18 27.11
N LEU A 829 -5.84 -37.31 27.51
CA LEU A 829 -5.89 -36.67 28.84
C LEU A 829 -7.06 -35.68 28.93
N ARG A 830 -7.32 -34.92 27.86
CA ARG A 830 -8.44 -33.97 27.82
C ARG A 830 -9.78 -34.66 28.06
N ALA A 831 -10.01 -35.82 27.43
CA ALA A 831 -11.22 -36.62 27.64
C ALA A 831 -11.33 -37.11 29.09
N LYS A 832 -10.24 -37.63 29.68
CA LYS A 832 -10.23 -38.08 31.08
C LYS A 832 -10.52 -36.95 32.07
N VAL A 833 -9.94 -35.76 31.85
CA VAL A 833 -10.16 -34.59 32.70
C VAL A 833 -11.60 -34.08 32.57
N ALA A 834 -12.12 -34.00 31.34
CA ALA A 834 -13.52 -33.63 31.12
C ALA A 834 -14.51 -34.58 31.82
N ALA A 835 -14.25 -35.89 31.76
CA ALA A 835 -15.04 -36.88 32.49
C ALA A 835 -14.96 -36.70 34.01
N ALA A 836 -13.76 -36.39 34.55
CA ALA A 836 -13.60 -36.14 35.98
C ALA A 836 -14.33 -34.85 36.43
N ILE A 837 -14.33 -33.80 35.61
CA ILE A 837 -15.11 -32.58 35.87
C ILE A 837 -16.60 -32.90 35.87
N ALA A 838 -17.10 -33.65 34.89
CA ALA A 838 -18.51 -34.06 34.83
C ALA A 838 -18.92 -34.89 36.06
N GLN A 839 -18.07 -35.81 36.51
CA GLN A 839 -18.29 -36.58 37.75
C GLN A 839 -18.32 -35.67 38.99
N ALA A 840 -17.42 -34.69 39.09
CA ALA A 840 -17.40 -33.75 40.19
C ALA A 840 -18.67 -32.88 40.24
N VAL A 841 -19.19 -32.45 39.08
CA VAL A 841 -20.45 -31.70 38.96
C VAL A 841 -21.65 -32.57 39.36
N ALA A 842 -21.69 -33.83 38.90
CA ALA A 842 -22.75 -34.79 39.25
C ALA A 842 -22.72 -35.26 40.72
N GLY A 843 -21.60 -35.05 41.43
CA GLY A 843 -21.42 -35.39 42.84
C GLY A 843 -21.72 -34.27 43.83
N ALA A 844 -22.49 -33.25 43.46
CA ALA A 844 -22.70 -32.04 44.27
C ALA A 844 -23.60 -32.22 45.52
N GLY A 845 -24.30 -33.34 45.64
CA GLY A 845 -25.20 -33.62 46.76
C GLY A 845 -26.68 -33.29 46.46
N PRO A 846 -27.56 -33.31 47.48
CA PRO A 846 -29.00 -33.14 47.28
C PRO A 846 -29.37 -31.69 46.89
N PRO A 847 -30.39 -31.48 46.03
CA PRO A 847 -30.77 -30.15 45.53
C PRO A 847 -30.99 -29.07 46.60
N GLU A 848 -31.62 -29.41 47.73
CA GLU A 848 -31.88 -28.46 48.82
C GLU A 848 -30.59 -27.89 49.43
N ARG A 849 -29.59 -28.75 49.64
CA ARG A 849 -28.27 -28.33 50.11
C ARG A 849 -27.58 -27.43 49.10
N ILE A 850 -27.69 -27.74 47.81
CA ILE A 850 -27.08 -26.93 46.74
C ILE A 850 -27.66 -25.51 46.77
N ARG A 851 -28.98 -25.37 46.88
CA ARG A 851 -29.66 -24.07 46.98
C ARG A 851 -29.22 -23.29 48.23
N ALA A 852 -29.24 -23.94 49.41
CA ALA A 852 -28.83 -23.34 50.66
C ALA A 852 -27.37 -22.87 50.65
N ASP A 853 -26.46 -23.70 50.16
CA ASP A 853 -25.03 -23.37 50.04
C ASP A 853 -24.81 -22.20 49.05
N ALA A 854 -25.55 -22.17 47.94
CA ALA A 854 -25.49 -21.07 46.97
C ALA A 854 -26.00 -19.74 47.55
N ALA A 855 -27.12 -19.76 48.29
CA ALA A 855 -27.65 -18.59 48.98
C ALA A 855 -26.67 -18.07 50.04
N ALA A 856 -26.13 -18.96 50.88
CA ALA A 856 -25.16 -18.60 51.91
C ALA A 856 -23.85 -18.03 51.33
N MET A 857 -23.36 -18.60 50.22
CA MET A 857 -22.18 -18.08 49.55
C MET A 857 -22.43 -16.71 48.92
N ARG A 858 -23.61 -16.49 48.34
CA ARG A 858 -23.99 -15.18 47.79
C ARG A 858 -24.13 -14.12 48.90
N ALA A 859 -24.66 -14.49 50.07
CA ALA A 859 -24.73 -13.64 51.27
C ALA A 859 -23.34 -13.18 51.71
N ARG A 860 -22.41 -14.14 51.81
CA ARG A 860 -21.01 -13.86 52.13
C ARG A 860 -20.38 -12.89 51.14
N LEU A 861 -20.57 -13.10 49.84
CA LEU A 861 -20.05 -12.18 48.81
C LEU A 861 -20.66 -10.77 48.92
N ALA A 862 -21.95 -10.66 49.24
CA ALA A 862 -22.62 -9.37 49.40
C ALA A 862 -22.00 -8.54 50.54
N ARG A 863 -21.70 -9.21 51.66
CA ARG A 863 -21.10 -8.59 52.84
C ARG A 863 -19.63 -8.22 52.62
N ASP A 864 -18.85 -9.14 52.04
CA ASP A 864 -17.40 -8.99 51.94
C ASP A 864 -16.99 -8.10 50.73
N LEU A 865 -17.86 -7.95 49.72
CA LEU A 865 -17.60 -7.18 48.49
C LEU A 865 -18.85 -6.37 48.07
N PRO A 866 -19.15 -5.24 48.73
CA PRO A 866 -20.27 -4.38 48.36
C PRO A 866 -20.05 -3.69 46.99
N PRO A 867 -21.12 -3.33 46.27
CA PRO A 867 -21.01 -2.67 44.97
C PRO A 867 -20.36 -1.28 45.08
N ALA A 868 -19.47 -0.96 44.13
CA ALA A 868 -18.70 0.30 44.14
C ALA A 868 -19.50 1.55 43.70
N GLY A 869 -20.74 1.37 43.25
CA GLY A 869 -21.60 2.47 42.78
C GLY A 869 -22.71 2.00 41.84
N PRO A 870 -23.47 2.94 41.22
CA PRO A 870 -24.62 2.62 40.37
C PRO A 870 -24.24 1.85 39.09
N TRP A 871 -22.99 1.97 38.64
CA TRP A 871 -22.45 1.29 37.46
C TRP A 871 -21.79 -0.06 37.77
N ASP A 872 -21.76 -0.49 39.03
CA ASP A 872 -21.32 -1.84 39.41
C ASP A 872 -22.43 -2.87 39.18
N VAL A 873 -22.65 -3.16 37.90
CA VAL A 873 -23.66 -4.14 37.45
C VAL A 873 -23.32 -5.58 37.82
N LYS A 874 -22.10 -5.84 38.31
CA LYS A 874 -21.65 -7.18 38.68
C LYS A 874 -22.05 -7.53 40.11
N LEU A 875 -21.71 -6.67 41.07
CA LEU A 875 -21.85 -6.94 42.51
C LEU A 875 -23.23 -6.54 43.08
N ARG A 876 -23.97 -5.66 42.39
CA ARG A 876 -25.28 -5.20 42.85
C ARG A 876 -26.28 -6.36 43.06
N PRO A 877 -27.25 -6.23 44.00
CA PRO A 877 -28.38 -7.15 44.08
C PRO A 877 -29.11 -7.25 42.74
N GLY A 878 -29.45 -8.47 42.31
CA GLY A 878 -29.99 -8.72 40.97
C GLY A 878 -29.01 -8.53 39.80
N GLY A 879 -27.75 -8.26 40.09
CA GLY A 879 -26.69 -8.06 39.09
C GLY A 879 -26.17 -9.38 38.49
N GLN A 880 -25.07 -9.27 37.76
CA GLN A 880 -24.50 -10.37 36.99
C GLN A 880 -24.22 -11.64 37.83
N ILE A 881 -23.70 -11.48 39.06
CA ILE A 881 -23.39 -12.63 39.91
C ILE A 881 -24.63 -13.47 40.23
N GLU A 882 -25.80 -12.85 40.43
CA GLU A 882 -27.02 -13.59 40.76
C GLU A 882 -27.54 -14.39 39.57
N VAL A 883 -27.40 -13.88 38.35
CA VAL A 883 -27.72 -14.64 37.12
C VAL A 883 -26.80 -15.85 36.98
N GLU A 884 -25.50 -15.68 37.23
CA GLU A 884 -24.53 -16.77 37.22
C GLU A 884 -24.85 -17.83 38.29
N PHE A 885 -25.18 -17.41 39.51
CA PHE A 885 -25.53 -18.32 40.60
C PHE A 885 -26.78 -19.13 40.29
N ILE A 886 -27.82 -18.52 39.71
CA ILE A 886 -29.02 -19.24 39.27
C ILE A 886 -28.64 -20.31 38.26
N GLY A 887 -27.93 -19.94 37.19
CA GLY A 887 -27.54 -20.88 36.14
C GLY A 887 -26.65 -22.01 36.64
N GLN A 888 -25.64 -21.71 37.47
CA GLN A 888 -24.73 -22.71 38.04
C GLN A 888 -25.45 -23.67 39.00
N THR A 889 -26.32 -23.14 39.86
CA THR A 889 -27.08 -23.96 40.82
C THR A 889 -28.03 -24.92 40.10
N LEU A 890 -28.79 -24.42 39.12
CA LEU A 890 -29.71 -25.25 38.35
C LEU A 890 -28.96 -26.29 37.50
N GLN A 891 -27.76 -25.99 36.99
CA GLN A 891 -26.92 -26.97 36.31
C GLN A 891 -26.43 -28.08 37.25
N LEU A 892 -26.05 -27.76 38.49
CA LEU A 892 -25.73 -28.79 39.48
C LEU A 892 -26.96 -29.66 39.78
N ILE A 893 -28.12 -29.05 39.98
CA ILE A 893 -29.38 -29.77 40.22
C ILE A 893 -29.72 -30.68 39.03
N ALA A 894 -29.55 -30.20 37.80
CA ALA A 894 -29.75 -31.00 36.59
C ALA A 894 -28.80 -32.21 36.55
N ALA A 895 -27.52 -31.99 36.85
CA ALA A 895 -26.51 -33.05 36.83
C ALA A 895 -26.77 -34.13 37.89
N VAL A 896 -27.07 -33.77 39.14
CA VAL A 896 -27.36 -34.75 40.22
C VAL A 896 -28.67 -35.50 39.96
N SER A 897 -29.60 -34.90 39.21
CA SER A 897 -30.87 -35.53 38.82
C SER A 897 -30.75 -36.42 37.57
N GLY A 898 -29.53 -36.74 37.11
CA GLY A 898 -29.29 -37.57 35.92
C GLY A 898 -29.56 -36.86 34.58
N ARG A 899 -29.78 -35.54 34.59
CA ARG A 899 -30.08 -34.72 33.39
C ARG A 899 -28.88 -33.87 32.98
N ALA A 900 -27.68 -34.44 33.06
CA ALA A 900 -26.41 -33.76 32.76
C ALA A 900 -26.32 -33.19 31.32
N GLY A 901 -27.14 -33.69 30.37
CA GLY A 901 -27.26 -33.13 29.02
C GLY A 901 -27.77 -31.67 28.98
N LEU A 902 -28.39 -31.20 30.07
CA LEU A 902 -28.85 -29.81 30.20
C LEU A 902 -27.72 -28.84 30.58
N CYS A 903 -26.57 -29.34 31.03
CA CYS A 903 -25.43 -28.52 31.40
C CYS A 903 -24.72 -27.96 30.17
N HIS A 904 -24.20 -26.74 30.28
CA HIS A 904 -23.37 -26.11 29.26
C HIS A 904 -22.46 -25.02 29.87
N PRO A 905 -21.18 -24.92 29.48
CA PRO A 905 -20.27 -23.93 30.07
C PRO A 905 -20.69 -22.46 29.86
N THR A 906 -21.27 -22.15 28.70
CA THR A 906 -21.80 -20.81 28.38
C THR A 906 -23.18 -20.62 29.00
N LEU A 907 -23.36 -19.54 29.78
CA LEU A 907 -24.52 -19.34 30.64
C LEU A 907 -25.82 -19.21 29.84
N ARG A 908 -25.83 -18.43 28.75
CA ARG A 908 -27.02 -18.27 27.88
C ARG A 908 -27.54 -19.60 27.36
N GLU A 909 -26.64 -20.44 26.86
CA GLU A 909 -26.96 -21.79 26.37
C GLU A 909 -27.43 -22.70 27.52
N ALA A 910 -26.83 -22.59 28.71
CA ALA A 910 -27.27 -23.34 29.88
C ALA A 910 -28.69 -22.95 30.29
N LEU A 911 -29.01 -21.65 30.37
CA LEU A 911 -30.35 -21.16 30.70
C LEU A 911 -31.39 -21.64 29.69
N ALA A 912 -31.07 -21.61 28.38
CA ALA A 912 -31.94 -22.11 27.33
C ALA A 912 -32.18 -23.63 27.45
N ARG A 913 -31.14 -24.42 27.71
CA ARG A 913 -31.26 -25.88 27.91
C ARG A 913 -32.05 -26.21 29.18
N LEU A 914 -31.81 -25.51 30.28
CA LEU A 914 -32.55 -25.66 31.53
C LEU A 914 -34.04 -25.37 31.34
N ALA A 915 -34.37 -24.37 30.51
CA ALA A 915 -35.75 -24.06 30.15
C ALA A 915 -36.40 -25.15 29.28
N GLY A 916 -35.70 -25.60 28.22
CA GLY A 916 -36.16 -26.73 27.40
C GLY A 916 -36.30 -28.03 28.20
N GLY A 917 -35.53 -28.19 29.27
CA GLY A 917 -35.65 -29.29 30.23
C GLY A 917 -36.70 -29.10 31.32
N GLY A 918 -37.39 -27.95 31.41
CA GLY A 918 -38.42 -27.69 32.42
C GLY A 918 -37.88 -27.43 33.85
N LEU A 919 -36.58 -27.18 34.03
CA LEU A 919 -35.99 -26.80 35.33
C LEU A 919 -36.00 -25.29 35.57
N LEU A 920 -36.34 -24.50 34.55
CA LEU A 920 -36.45 -23.04 34.59
C LEU A 920 -37.65 -22.63 33.73
N PRO A 921 -38.60 -21.83 34.24
CA PRO A 921 -39.70 -21.32 33.41
C PRO A 921 -39.16 -20.52 32.20
N ALA A 922 -39.77 -20.68 31.02
CA ALA A 922 -39.30 -20.03 29.79
C ALA A 922 -39.25 -18.49 29.91
N ALA A 923 -40.21 -17.89 30.62
CA ALA A 923 -40.24 -16.45 30.88
C ALA A 923 -39.05 -16.00 31.74
N ASP A 924 -38.69 -16.77 32.78
CA ASP A 924 -37.53 -16.50 33.63
C ASP A 924 -36.22 -16.66 32.85
N ALA A 925 -36.12 -17.70 32.03
CA ALA A 925 -34.96 -17.92 31.18
C ALA A 925 -34.74 -16.75 30.22
N ALA A 926 -35.81 -16.28 29.56
CA ALA A 926 -35.73 -15.11 28.68
C ALA A 926 -35.34 -13.84 29.44
N ALA A 927 -35.86 -13.63 30.65
CA ALA A 927 -35.48 -12.51 31.51
C ALA A 927 -34.00 -12.57 31.93
N LEU A 928 -33.51 -13.73 32.36
CA LEU A 928 -32.12 -13.94 32.77
C LEU A 928 -31.12 -13.80 31.62
N VAL A 929 -31.47 -14.30 30.43
CA VAL A 929 -30.63 -14.14 29.21
C VAL A 929 -30.51 -12.66 28.82
N ARG A 930 -31.63 -11.93 28.83
CA ARG A 930 -31.61 -10.48 28.55
C ARG A 930 -30.81 -9.73 29.62
N ALA A 931 -30.99 -10.07 30.89
CA ALA A 931 -30.26 -9.46 31.99
C ALA A 931 -28.75 -9.68 31.87
N ASP A 932 -28.29 -10.92 31.63
CA ASP A 932 -26.87 -11.22 31.43
C ASP A 932 -26.26 -10.46 30.25
N LEU A 933 -26.96 -10.39 29.12
CA LEU A 933 -26.51 -9.61 27.96
C LEU A 933 -26.39 -8.13 28.30
N LEU A 934 -27.39 -7.55 28.97
CA LEU A 934 -27.37 -6.16 29.42
C LEU A 934 -26.20 -5.89 30.37
N TRP A 935 -26.00 -6.74 31.38
CA TRP A 935 -24.90 -6.60 32.34
C TRP A 935 -23.53 -6.68 31.67
N ARG A 936 -23.33 -7.62 30.73
CA ARG A 936 -22.07 -7.74 29.98
C ARG A 936 -21.86 -6.60 29.00
N SER A 937 -22.90 -6.10 28.34
CA SER A 937 -22.80 -4.92 27.47
C SER A 937 -22.39 -3.67 28.26
N VAL A 938 -23.01 -3.44 29.41
CA VAL A 938 -22.65 -2.33 30.30
C VAL A 938 -21.21 -2.49 30.81
N GLN A 939 -20.90 -3.60 31.48
CA GLN A 939 -19.59 -3.81 32.06
C GLN A 939 -18.47 -3.86 31.00
N GLY A 940 -18.73 -4.49 29.85
CA GLY A 940 -17.80 -4.56 28.74
C GLY A 940 -17.47 -3.18 28.18
N MET A 941 -18.48 -2.33 27.97
CA MET A 941 -18.25 -0.98 27.47
C MET A 941 -17.50 -0.11 28.49
N LEU A 942 -17.86 -0.19 29.77
CA LEU A 942 -17.13 0.53 30.83
C LEU A 942 -15.65 0.13 30.87
N ARG A 943 -15.34 -1.16 30.72
CA ARG A 943 -13.94 -1.64 30.67
C ARG A 943 -13.17 -1.11 29.48
N ILE A 944 -13.81 -0.93 28.33
CA ILE A 944 -13.21 -0.37 27.12
C ILE A 944 -12.98 1.14 27.29
N THR A 945 -13.94 1.87 27.84
CA THR A 945 -13.90 3.34 27.87
C THR A 945 -13.17 3.89 29.10
N VAL A 946 -13.53 3.44 30.31
CA VAL A 946 -13.08 4.01 31.59
C VAL A 946 -12.24 3.04 32.44
N GLY A 947 -12.09 1.79 32.01
CA GLY A 947 -11.23 0.78 32.64
C GLY A 947 -11.95 -0.16 33.60
N ARG A 948 -11.19 -0.95 34.38
CA ARG A 948 -11.73 -2.05 35.21
C ARG A 948 -12.58 -1.57 36.40
N ALA A 949 -12.26 -0.41 36.97
CA ALA A 949 -12.96 0.13 38.13
C ALA A 949 -14.27 0.81 37.68
N PRO A 950 -15.44 0.45 38.26
CA PRO A 950 -16.69 1.14 37.97
C PRO A 950 -16.56 2.62 38.32
N PRO A 951 -16.90 3.55 37.40
CA PRO A 951 -16.77 4.97 37.68
C PRO A 951 -17.93 5.47 38.55
N LEU A 952 -17.70 6.54 39.32
CA LEU A 952 -18.77 7.25 40.03
C LEU A 952 -19.61 8.12 39.06
N GLY A 953 -18.96 8.75 38.08
CA GLY A 953 -19.58 9.53 37.01
C GLY A 953 -19.06 9.11 35.64
N LEU A 954 -19.93 9.17 34.61
CA LEU A 954 -19.54 8.80 33.25
C LEU A 954 -19.22 10.04 32.42
N PRO A 955 -18.01 10.11 31.82
CA PRO A 955 -17.74 11.11 30.80
C PRO A 955 -18.74 11.00 29.65
N GLU A 956 -19.12 12.13 29.07
CA GLU A 956 -20.15 12.18 28.03
C GLU A 956 -19.85 11.26 26.83
N ALA A 957 -18.59 11.20 26.40
CA ALA A 957 -18.18 10.33 25.30
C ALA A 957 -18.38 8.83 25.62
N SER A 958 -18.04 8.44 26.86
CA SER A 958 -18.26 7.07 27.35
C SER A 958 -19.74 6.76 27.52
N ALA A 959 -20.54 7.74 27.97
CA ALA A 959 -21.99 7.63 28.07
C ALA A 959 -22.64 7.39 26.70
N ARG A 960 -22.28 8.17 25.67
CA ARG A 960 -22.82 7.96 24.31
C ARG A 960 -22.45 6.58 23.76
N ALA A 961 -21.21 6.12 23.96
CA ALA A 961 -20.78 4.78 23.54
C ALA A 961 -21.55 3.66 24.27
N LEU A 962 -21.73 3.80 25.58
CA LEU A 962 -22.53 2.90 26.40
C LEU A 962 -23.98 2.83 25.92
N LEU A 963 -24.63 3.98 25.73
CA LEU A 963 -26.03 4.06 25.28
C LEU A 963 -26.22 3.39 23.92
N ARG A 964 -25.30 3.60 22.97
CA ARG A 964 -25.33 2.89 21.67
C ARG A 964 -25.22 1.37 21.83
N ALA A 965 -24.31 0.90 22.67
CA ALA A 965 -24.08 -0.54 22.86
C ALA A 965 -25.26 -1.26 23.53
N VAL A 966 -26.06 -0.57 24.33
CA VAL A 966 -27.22 -1.15 25.03
C VAL A 966 -28.54 -0.90 24.33
N ALA A 967 -28.63 0.03 23.38
CA ALA A 967 -29.87 0.39 22.69
C ALA A 967 -30.61 -0.83 22.10
N GLY A 968 -29.88 -1.71 21.40
CA GLY A 968 -30.46 -2.94 20.82
C GLY A 968 -30.82 -4.03 21.83
N VAL A 969 -30.29 -3.96 23.06
CA VAL A 969 -30.58 -4.93 24.15
C VAL A 969 -31.81 -4.51 24.94
N VAL A 970 -32.03 -3.20 25.06
CA VAL A 970 -33.13 -2.59 25.82
C VAL A 970 -34.44 -2.53 24.99
N ALA A 971 -34.35 -2.65 23.67
CA ALA A 971 -35.51 -2.63 22.77
C ALA A 971 -36.45 -3.85 22.97
N PRO A 972 -37.79 -3.69 22.81
CA PRO A 972 -38.72 -4.81 22.85
C PRO A 972 -38.47 -5.81 21.70
N PRO A 973 -38.70 -7.12 21.89
CA PRO A 973 -38.58 -8.10 20.82
C PRO A 973 -39.56 -7.76 19.67
N GLY A 974 -39.06 -7.62 18.44
CA GLY A 974 -39.89 -7.50 17.22
C GLY A 974 -39.91 -6.12 16.54
N LEU A 975 -39.20 -5.10 17.06
CA LEU A 975 -39.00 -3.83 16.36
C LEU A 975 -37.65 -3.80 15.64
N PRO A 976 -37.56 -3.31 14.38
CA PRO A 976 -36.30 -3.09 13.71
C PRO A 976 -35.47 -2.02 14.46
N PRO A 977 -34.12 -2.10 14.41
CA PRO A 977 -33.21 -1.24 15.19
C PRO A 977 -33.33 0.28 14.95
N LEU A 978 -34.10 0.72 13.95
CA LEU A 978 -34.21 2.13 13.55
C LEU A 978 -35.30 2.91 14.30
N ASP A 979 -36.22 2.25 15.03
CA ASP A 979 -37.38 2.89 15.66
C ASP A 979 -37.32 3.00 17.20
N VAL A 980 -36.16 2.73 17.82
CA VAL A 980 -36.01 2.82 19.29
C VAL A 980 -35.69 4.28 19.68
N PRO A 981 -36.47 4.94 20.55
CA PRO A 981 -36.20 6.32 20.97
C PRO A 981 -34.82 6.43 21.65
N PRO A 982 -34.16 7.61 21.59
CA PRO A 982 -32.83 7.79 22.14
C PRO A 982 -32.85 7.52 23.65
N LEU A 983 -32.24 6.42 24.06
CA LEU A 983 -32.01 6.10 25.47
C LEU A 983 -31.05 7.13 26.05
N ASP A 984 -31.43 7.77 27.14
CA ASP A 984 -30.54 8.62 27.94
C ASP A 984 -30.01 7.86 29.18
N LEU A 985 -29.07 8.46 29.92
CA LEU A 985 -28.51 7.83 31.11
C LEU A 985 -29.55 7.57 32.23
N PRO A 986 -30.47 8.50 32.53
CA PRO A 986 -31.57 8.24 33.48
C PRO A 986 -32.44 7.04 33.07
N ALA A 987 -32.87 6.95 31.82
CA ALA A 987 -33.69 5.84 31.33
C ALA A 987 -32.93 4.50 31.37
N LEU A 988 -31.63 4.51 31.04
CA LEU A 988 -30.78 3.34 31.22
C LEU A 988 -30.74 2.92 32.70
N ARG A 989 -30.53 3.84 33.64
CA ARG A 989 -30.50 3.51 35.08
C ARG A 989 -31.81 2.89 35.55
N ALA A 990 -32.94 3.46 35.18
CA ALA A 990 -34.26 2.90 35.51
C ALA A 990 -34.42 1.46 34.95
N THR A 991 -33.93 1.22 33.73
CA THR A 991 -33.93 -0.11 33.11
C THR A 991 -33.03 -1.09 33.88
N LEU A 992 -31.84 -0.68 34.29
CA LEU A 992 -30.94 -1.50 35.12
C LEU A 992 -31.61 -1.82 36.47
N ASP A 993 -32.26 -0.87 37.11
CA ASP A 993 -32.92 -1.08 38.40
C ASP A 993 -34.11 -2.04 38.29
N ALA A 994 -34.95 -1.89 37.27
CA ALA A 994 -36.05 -2.80 37.00
C ALA A 994 -35.57 -4.23 36.65
N THR A 995 -34.51 -4.34 35.84
CA THR A 995 -33.90 -5.63 35.50
C THR A 995 -33.32 -6.31 36.72
N ALA A 996 -32.62 -5.57 37.58
CA ALA A 996 -32.07 -6.08 38.82
C ALA A 996 -33.18 -6.57 39.76
N ALA A 997 -34.29 -5.84 39.91
CA ALA A 997 -35.43 -6.28 40.71
C ALA A 997 -36.03 -7.59 40.19
N ALA A 998 -36.17 -7.75 38.87
CA ALA A 998 -36.67 -8.98 38.25
C ALA A 998 -35.73 -10.17 38.49
N VAL A 999 -34.42 -10.00 38.26
CA VAL A 999 -33.42 -11.05 38.53
C VAL A 999 -33.43 -11.42 40.01
N ARG A 1000 -33.54 -10.43 40.91
CA ARG A 1000 -33.59 -10.65 42.35
C ARG A 1000 -34.80 -11.48 42.76
N ALA A 1001 -35.98 -11.18 42.21
CA ALA A 1001 -37.19 -11.96 42.46
C ALA A 1001 -37.04 -13.41 41.99
N ILE A 1002 -36.43 -13.63 40.81
CA ILE A 1002 -36.13 -14.98 40.29
C ILE A 1002 -35.12 -15.69 41.21
N PHE A 1003 -34.08 -15.00 41.66
CA PHE A 1003 -33.08 -15.55 42.57
C PHE A 1003 -33.72 -16.02 43.88
N VAL A 1004 -34.56 -15.19 44.50
CA VAL A 1004 -35.24 -15.53 45.76
C VAL A 1004 -36.16 -16.74 45.57
N ARG A 1005 -36.93 -16.78 44.48
CA ARG A 1005 -37.85 -17.89 44.19
C ARG A 1005 -37.11 -19.21 43.92
N LEU A 1006 -35.99 -19.17 43.20
CA LEU A 1006 -35.30 -20.39 42.75
C LEU A 1006 -34.20 -20.83 43.72
N ILE A 1007 -33.51 -19.92 44.39
CA ILE A 1007 -32.35 -20.26 45.23
C ILE A 1007 -32.67 -20.06 46.71
N GLY A 1008 -33.33 -18.96 47.05
CA GLY A 1008 -33.72 -18.62 48.43
C GLY A 1008 -33.34 -17.19 48.80
N GLU A 1009 -33.89 -16.71 49.91
CA GLU A 1009 -33.54 -15.41 50.45
C GLU A 1009 -32.09 -15.37 50.93
N ILE A 1010 -31.46 -14.21 50.77
CA ILE A 1010 -30.16 -13.92 51.36
C ILE A 1010 -30.46 -13.29 52.70
N ALA A 1011 -30.14 -13.96 53.80
CA ALA A 1011 -30.20 -13.34 55.11
C ALA A 1011 -29.30 -12.07 55.14
N PRO A 1012 -29.77 -10.96 55.72
CA PRO A 1012 -29.07 -9.68 55.70
C PRO A 1012 -27.66 -9.73 56.32
#